data_AF-A0A7W2N6Q4-F1
#
_entry.id   AF-A0A7W2N6Q4-F1
#
_cell.length_a   1.000
_cell.length_b   1.000
_cell.length_c   1.000
_cell.angle_alpha   90.00
_cell.angle_beta   90.00
_cell.angle_gamma   90.00
#
_symmetry.space_group_name_H-M   'P 1'
#
loop_
_entity.id
_entity.type
_entity.pdbx_description
1 polymer ?
#
loop_
_entity_poly.entity_id
_entity_poly.type
_entity_poly.pdbx_seq_one_letter_code
_entity_poly.pdbx_strand_id
1 'polypeptide(L)'
;MTTVKLSKISLSSQIIFAMAIGLIIGSFGVTLYAMVNHLADAFVMLLQMTALPYIALSLMVGIGGLSASKAKSALKSSVILVILLIALMLCFILMAPLSFPNWQSAEFYSANTIKVSQELNLVELFIPSNPFNAFANAVIPSVVFFSVFIGVGLMPIKNKRQTLAVLGNLKQSVSNISNLVMRFAPVGVFCIGWRAAATLDASQLDGLMIYVASALVLALLLCFVVFPALLATITPFGYRAILKASREAMITAFATGSFFVVIPIIVEKTKQLIASQYPDIDNVDKVSDVIVPISYSLPVGGKLLSLLFVLFAAWFSGAYISFEDYVKLVVMGIPQLFGTSTLAMQNLLELFNVSHSMFDFFIVSENLVVGRLSALLSVIFASCLPLLVATSMAKAFRIKKKALIRNLAIIPLLSVFAFISLKFAFSSISYQYEGYAKFIKRDFLMESVHSKYLADVQKNSDIVQPFVGVLTRIKQRGFIRVGYFRDDLPYSFHNNNGKLVGFDIEIMNQLAIDLNVSLEFVKIFRHQAESLLSSGYLDITTGVPVIPDNMMRFTLTMPYSEQNLAIIVKDKRRAEFTHWDDILQRDDLILGIPENFYYEKAIAKRFTHGKAWEISTPRLFFKPEFSHIDAMLFGAAASSAWTLLKPSYTVVVPKPELAPLYMAFPINKNDHSFELFMRNWISMKQQNKTIDKLFNYWIKGDMSLVK
;
A
#
# COMPACT_ATOMS: atom_id res chain seq x y z
N MET A 1 -44.80 -11.99 26.61
CA MET A 1 -43.44 -11.51 26.23
C MET A 1 -42.51 -11.71 27.42
N THR A 2 -41.78 -12.81 27.44
CA THR A 2 -40.79 -13.17 28.46
C THR A 2 -39.53 -12.33 28.28
N THR A 3 -39.31 -11.37 29.17
CA THR A 3 -38.06 -10.62 29.28
C THR A 3 -36.95 -11.56 29.79
N VAL A 4 -36.12 -12.05 28.87
CA VAL A 4 -34.91 -12.79 29.21
C VAL A 4 -34.03 -11.88 30.07
N LYS A 5 -33.88 -12.22 31.36
CA LYS A 5 -32.95 -11.53 32.28
C LYS A 5 -31.51 -11.75 31.78
N LEU A 6 -30.99 -10.79 31.03
CA LEU A 6 -29.60 -10.69 30.53
C LEU A 6 -28.54 -10.55 31.65
N SER A 7 -28.92 -10.62 32.94
CA SER A 7 -28.07 -10.30 34.09
C SER A 7 -27.04 -11.37 34.50
N LYS A 8 -27.00 -12.53 33.84
CA LYS A 8 -26.00 -13.60 34.09
C LYS A 8 -24.94 -13.78 32.99
N ILE A 9 -25.02 -13.03 31.89
CA ILE A 9 -24.09 -13.18 30.76
C ILE A 9 -22.93 -12.18 30.94
N SER A 10 -21.68 -12.67 30.81
CA SER A 10 -20.50 -11.79 30.91
C SER A 10 -20.51 -10.72 29.81
N LEU A 11 -20.03 -9.51 30.11
CA LEU A 11 -19.99 -8.40 29.13
C LEU A 11 -19.29 -8.80 27.82
N SER A 12 -18.19 -9.55 27.92
CA SER A 12 -17.48 -10.12 26.76
C SER A 12 -18.39 -10.95 25.85
N SER A 13 -19.23 -11.81 26.43
CA SER A 13 -20.17 -12.65 25.69
C SER A 13 -21.30 -11.83 25.06
N GLN A 14 -21.78 -10.79 25.74
CA GLN A 14 -22.77 -9.87 25.19
C GLN A 14 -22.23 -9.13 23.96
N ILE A 15 -20.98 -8.65 24.02
CA ILE A 15 -20.34 -7.96 22.90
C ILE A 15 -20.18 -8.90 21.70
N ILE A 16 -19.69 -10.12 21.91
CA ILE A 16 -19.54 -11.11 20.82
C ILE A 16 -20.90 -11.42 20.17
N PHE A 17 -21.93 -11.66 20.99
CA PHE A 17 -23.27 -11.95 20.48
C PHE A 17 -23.85 -10.77 19.70
N ALA A 18 -23.71 -9.55 20.22
CA ALA A 18 -24.16 -8.34 19.57
C ALA A 18 -23.42 -8.09 18.24
N MET A 19 -22.11 -8.33 18.21
CA MET A 19 -21.31 -8.26 16.99
C MET A 19 -21.80 -9.26 15.93
N ALA A 20 -22.03 -10.51 16.33
CA ALA A 20 -22.49 -11.56 15.43
C ALA A 20 -23.85 -11.22 14.81
N ILE A 21 -24.81 -10.75 15.61
CA ILE A 21 -26.12 -10.29 15.10
C ILE A 21 -25.93 -9.11 14.15
N GLY A 22 -25.10 -8.12 14.51
CA GLY A 22 -24.81 -6.97 13.65
C GLY A 22 -24.28 -7.39 12.28
N LEU A 23 -23.27 -8.27 12.25
CA LEU A 23 -22.69 -8.79 11.01
C LEU A 23 -23.72 -9.55 10.16
N ILE A 24 -24.55 -10.40 10.78
CA ILE A 24 -25.59 -11.16 10.07
C ILE A 24 -26.59 -10.20 9.42
N ILE A 25 -27.14 -9.25 10.18
CA ILE A 25 -28.12 -8.30 9.65
C ILE A 25 -27.50 -7.43 8.55
N GLY A 26 -26.27 -6.95 8.74
CA GLY A 26 -25.57 -6.15 7.73
C GLY A 26 -25.26 -6.92 6.45
N SER A 27 -25.08 -8.24 6.51
CA SER A 27 -24.83 -9.06 5.31
C SER A 27 -26.06 -9.22 4.41
N PHE A 28 -27.26 -9.12 4.97
CA PHE A 28 -28.53 -9.20 4.21
C PHE A 28 -29.04 -7.82 3.77
N GLY A 29 -28.58 -6.74 4.39
CA GLY A 29 -29.07 -5.38 4.14
C GLY A 29 -28.18 -4.61 3.17
N VAL A 30 -28.73 -4.21 2.02
CA VAL A 30 -28.02 -3.36 1.04
C VAL A 30 -27.92 -1.89 1.50
N THR A 31 -28.82 -1.45 2.40
CA THR A 31 -28.89 -0.05 2.86
C THR A 31 -28.45 0.11 4.30
N LEU A 32 -27.34 0.82 4.52
CA LEU A 32 -26.92 1.26 5.85
C LEU A 32 -27.80 2.41 6.33
N TYR A 33 -28.56 2.20 7.41
CA TYR A 33 -29.35 3.28 8.01
C TYR A 33 -28.44 4.32 8.68
N ALA A 34 -28.71 5.60 8.46
CA ALA A 34 -27.94 6.71 9.03
C ALA A 34 -27.82 6.62 10.56
N MET A 35 -28.90 6.24 11.26
CA MET A 35 -28.90 6.07 12.72
C MET A 35 -27.89 5.02 13.20
N VAL A 36 -27.75 3.90 12.49
CA VAL A 36 -26.78 2.84 12.83
C VAL A 36 -25.35 3.38 12.68
N ASN A 37 -25.10 4.14 11.61
CA ASN A 37 -23.78 4.74 11.40
C ASN A 37 -23.44 5.77 12.49
N HIS A 38 -24.37 6.68 12.82
CA HIS A 38 -24.17 7.67 13.87
C HIS A 38 -23.97 7.06 15.26
N LEU A 39 -24.68 5.97 15.58
CA LEU A 39 -24.46 5.24 16.84
C LEU A 39 -23.10 4.55 16.89
N ALA A 40 -22.65 3.98 15.77
CA ALA A 40 -21.31 3.40 15.65
C ALA A 40 -20.23 4.48 15.87
N ASP A 41 -20.35 5.63 15.20
CA ASP A 41 -19.42 6.75 15.34
C ASP A 41 -19.42 7.32 16.76
N ALA A 42 -20.60 7.59 17.32
CA ALA A 42 -20.74 8.09 18.68
C ALA A 42 -20.07 7.16 19.70
N PHE A 43 -20.24 5.85 19.56
CA PHE A 43 -19.59 4.88 20.45
C PHE A 43 -18.06 4.90 20.34
N VAL A 44 -17.51 4.95 19.12
CA VAL A 44 -16.04 5.06 18.92
C VAL A 44 -15.52 6.39 19.49
N MET A 45 -16.20 7.50 19.23
CA MET A 45 -15.84 8.83 19.73
C MET A 45 -15.83 8.88 21.27
N LEU A 46 -16.84 8.29 21.93
CA LEU A 46 -16.89 8.21 23.40
C LEU A 46 -15.69 7.47 23.98
N LEU A 47 -15.24 6.41 23.32
CA LEU A 47 -14.06 5.66 23.75
C LEU A 47 -12.77 6.44 23.50
N GLN A 48 -12.61 7.05 22.31
CA GLN A 48 -11.46 7.87 21.96
C GLN A 48 -11.30 9.09 22.87
N MET A 49 -12.42 9.71 23.28
CA MET A 49 -12.45 10.84 24.22
C MET A 49 -11.74 10.51 25.54
N THR A 50 -11.84 9.27 26.01
CA THR A 50 -11.19 8.85 27.27
C THR A 50 -9.75 8.40 27.11
N ALA A 51 -9.36 7.91 25.93
CA ALA A 51 -8.06 7.28 25.72
C ALA A 51 -6.88 8.26 25.85
N LEU A 52 -6.90 9.39 25.12
CA LEU A 52 -5.77 10.34 25.13
C LEU A 52 -5.53 10.98 26.51
N PRO A 53 -6.56 11.50 27.22
CA PRO A 53 -6.38 12.05 28.56
C PRO A 53 -5.90 10.98 29.54
N TYR A 54 -6.40 9.75 29.43
CA TYR A 54 -5.96 8.65 30.27
C TYR A 54 -4.48 8.33 30.06
N ILE A 55 -4.01 8.23 28.81
CA ILE A 55 -2.60 7.99 28.49
C ILE A 55 -1.70 9.03 29.16
N ALA A 56 -2.04 10.32 29.02
CA ALA A 56 -1.25 11.40 29.58
C ALA A 56 -1.21 11.33 31.11
N LEU A 57 -2.37 11.25 31.75
CA LEU A 57 -2.48 11.18 33.21
C LEU A 57 -1.82 9.91 33.77
N SER A 58 -1.98 8.77 33.09
CA SER A 58 -1.39 7.49 33.46
C SER A 58 0.14 7.56 33.46
N LEU A 59 0.74 8.16 32.43
CA LEU A 59 2.19 8.33 32.34
C LEU A 59 2.71 9.32 33.38
N MET A 60 2.06 10.48 33.54
CA MET A 60 2.46 11.48 34.54
C MET A 60 2.42 10.91 35.96
N VAL A 61 1.35 10.20 36.32
CA VAL A 61 1.19 9.56 37.65
C VAL A 61 2.12 8.35 37.81
N GLY A 62 2.17 7.49 36.80
CA GLY A 62 2.96 6.25 36.81
C GLY A 62 4.45 6.53 36.96
N ILE A 63 4.99 7.46 36.17
CA ILE A 63 6.41 7.82 36.21
C ILE A 63 6.74 8.70 37.41
N GLY A 64 5.94 9.74 37.69
CA GLY A 64 6.20 10.65 38.81
C GLY A 64 6.10 9.97 40.19
N GLY A 65 5.32 8.90 40.29
CA GLY A 65 5.18 8.06 41.47
C GLY A 65 6.35 7.12 41.75
N LEU A 66 7.29 6.94 40.81
CA LEU A 66 8.46 6.08 40.97
C LEU A 66 9.65 6.87 41.58
N SER A 67 10.62 6.12 42.11
CA SER A 67 11.96 6.65 42.41
C SER A 67 12.84 6.57 41.16
N ALA A 68 13.85 7.44 41.04
CA ALA A 68 14.75 7.48 39.89
C ALA A 68 15.44 6.13 39.60
N SER A 69 15.85 5.40 40.65
CA SER A 69 16.48 4.07 40.51
C SER A 69 15.51 3.01 39.99
N LYS A 70 14.27 2.98 40.50
CA LYS A 70 13.22 2.06 40.04
C LYS A 70 12.77 2.38 38.63
N ALA A 71 12.64 3.65 38.27
CA ALA A 71 12.31 4.09 36.92
C ALA A 71 13.39 3.67 35.91
N LYS A 72 14.68 3.85 36.24
CA LYS A 72 15.79 3.40 35.39
C LYS A 72 15.81 1.88 35.21
N SER A 73 15.55 1.11 36.26
CA SER A 73 15.49 -0.35 36.20
C SER A 73 14.30 -0.86 35.37
N ALA A 74 13.12 -0.23 35.53
CA ALA A 74 11.93 -0.53 34.75
C ALA A 74 12.16 -0.25 33.26
N LEU A 75 12.77 0.90 32.93
CA LEU A 75 13.10 1.28 31.54
C LEU A 75 14.12 0.33 30.91
N LYS A 76 15.20 -0.02 31.62
CA LYS A 76 16.21 -0.97 31.09
C LYS A 76 15.57 -2.33 30.80
N SER A 77 14.73 -2.82 31.71
CA SER A 77 14.03 -4.10 31.54
C SER A 77 13.03 -4.03 30.39
N SER A 78 12.29 -2.92 30.25
CA SER A 78 11.28 -2.78 29.20
C SER A 78 11.89 -2.74 27.81
N VAL A 79 12.99 -2.02 27.58
CA VAL A 79 13.64 -1.94 26.26
C VAL A 79 14.05 -3.33 25.76
N ILE A 80 14.73 -4.12 26.61
CA ILE A 80 15.19 -5.46 26.23
C ILE A 80 13.99 -6.37 25.92
N LEU A 81 12.95 -6.34 26.76
CA LEU A 81 11.76 -7.17 26.59
C LEU A 81 10.93 -6.77 25.36
N VAL A 82 10.83 -5.48 25.06
CA VAL A 82 10.18 -4.99 23.83
C VAL A 82 10.91 -5.51 22.61
N ILE A 83 12.24 -5.35 22.54
CA ILE A 83 13.04 -5.83 21.41
C ILE A 83 12.86 -7.34 21.22
N LEU A 84 12.86 -8.11 22.31
CA LEU A 84 12.66 -9.55 22.25
C LEU A 84 11.25 -9.94 21.75
N LEU A 85 10.20 -9.24 22.20
CA LEU A 85 8.83 -9.48 21.71
C LEU A 85 8.65 -9.04 20.24
N ILE A 86 9.29 -7.95 19.82
CA ILE A 86 9.31 -7.52 18.41
C ILE A 86 10.01 -8.58 17.57
N ALA A 87 11.19 -9.06 17.98
CA ALA A 87 11.94 -10.09 17.26
C ALA A 87 11.13 -11.40 17.15
N LEU A 88 10.47 -11.81 18.23
CA LEU A 88 9.55 -12.95 18.22
C LEU A 88 8.44 -12.76 17.20
N MET A 89 7.79 -11.59 17.21
CA MET A 89 6.69 -11.29 16.30
C MET A 89 7.14 -11.25 14.83
N LEU A 90 8.28 -10.61 14.56
CA LEU A 90 8.89 -10.56 13.23
C LEU A 90 9.22 -11.96 12.73
N CYS A 91 9.72 -12.85 13.57
CA CYS A 91 9.99 -14.25 13.18
C CYS A 91 8.75 -14.90 12.54
N PHE A 92 7.56 -14.77 13.16
CA PHE A 92 6.33 -15.33 12.59
C PHE A 92 5.81 -14.54 11.37
N ILE A 93 5.96 -13.21 11.35
CA ILE A 93 5.58 -12.39 10.20
C ILE A 93 6.40 -12.76 8.96
N LEU A 94 7.73 -12.90 9.11
CA LEU A 94 8.63 -13.23 8.01
C LEU A 94 8.47 -14.69 7.55
N MET A 95 7.87 -15.56 8.37
CA MET A 95 7.47 -16.92 7.97
C MET A 95 6.12 -16.98 7.23
N ALA A 96 5.26 -15.97 7.39
CA ALA A 96 3.92 -16.00 6.79
C ALA A 96 3.90 -16.08 5.25
N PRO A 97 4.87 -15.53 4.48
CA PRO A 97 4.97 -15.76 3.04
C PRO A 97 5.10 -17.22 2.60
N LEU A 98 5.41 -18.16 3.52
CA LEU A 98 5.32 -19.59 3.23
C LEU A 98 3.91 -20.05 2.82
N SER A 99 2.88 -19.26 3.17
CA SER A 99 1.50 -19.48 2.74
C SER A 99 1.24 -19.02 1.31
N PHE A 100 2.12 -18.23 0.70
CA PHE A 100 1.88 -17.67 -0.61
C PHE A 100 2.17 -18.72 -1.72
N PRO A 101 1.21 -19.00 -2.62
CA PRO A 101 1.43 -19.92 -3.73
C PRO A 101 2.40 -19.33 -4.77
N ASN A 102 2.81 -20.16 -5.75
CA ASN A 102 3.50 -19.62 -6.91
C ASN A 102 2.49 -18.79 -7.72
N TRP A 103 2.73 -17.49 -7.83
CA TRP A 103 1.81 -16.54 -8.41
C TRP A 103 2.46 -15.86 -9.60
N GLN A 104 1.76 -15.83 -10.72
CA GLN A 104 2.14 -15.04 -11.89
C GLN A 104 1.14 -13.91 -12.01
N SER A 105 1.64 -12.69 -11.88
CA SER A 105 0.88 -11.47 -12.05
C SER A 105 1.77 -10.40 -12.64
N ALA A 106 1.13 -9.46 -13.32
CA ALA A 106 1.73 -8.18 -13.68
C ALA A 106 0.60 -7.17 -13.58
N GLU A 107 0.94 -5.95 -13.18
CA GLU A 107 -0.01 -4.86 -12.98
C GLU A 107 0.03 -3.86 -14.12
N PHE A 108 -1.07 -3.13 -14.28
CA PHE A 108 -1.10 -1.93 -15.12
C PHE A 108 -0.27 -0.81 -14.47
N TYR A 109 0.16 0.15 -15.29
CA TYR A 109 0.95 1.27 -14.81
C TYR A 109 0.14 2.14 -13.84
N SER A 110 0.66 2.38 -12.63
CA SER A 110 0.10 3.39 -11.71
C SER A 110 0.98 4.64 -11.69
N ALA A 111 0.45 5.76 -12.20
CA ALA A 111 1.12 7.06 -12.13
C ALA A 111 1.31 7.59 -10.69
N ASN A 112 0.59 7.02 -9.71
CA ASN A 112 0.74 7.39 -8.30
C ASN A 112 1.95 6.71 -7.63
N THR A 113 2.63 5.79 -8.32
CA THR A 113 3.90 5.19 -7.85
C THR A 113 5.04 6.23 -7.75
N ILE A 114 4.75 7.48 -8.14
CA ILE A 114 5.70 8.55 -8.46
C ILE A 114 5.29 9.87 -7.77
N LYS A 115 4.75 9.80 -6.55
CA LYS A 115 4.65 10.97 -5.67
C LYS A 115 5.67 10.80 -4.56
N VAL A 116 6.50 11.83 -4.38
CA VAL A 116 7.53 11.89 -3.34
C VAL A 116 6.90 11.58 -1.99
N SER A 117 7.26 10.42 -1.44
CA SER A 117 7.06 10.09 -0.04
C SER A 117 7.67 11.20 0.82
N GLN A 118 6.87 11.87 1.65
CA GLN A 118 7.41 12.81 2.62
C GLN A 118 8.30 12.04 3.60
N GLU A 119 9.58 12.43 3.69
CA GLU A 119 10.49 11.83 4.67
C GLU A 119 9.89 12.00 6.07
N LEU A 120 9.73 10.87 6.78
CA LEU A 120 9.27 10.90 8.16
C LEU A 120 10.32 11.59 9.04
N ASN A 121 10.06 12.83 9.44
CA ASN A 121 10.86 13.48 10.45
C ASN A 121 10.52 12.92 11.84
N LEU A 122 11.29 11.92 12.27
CA LEU A 122 11.13 11.28 13.57
C LEU A 122 11.28 12.27 14.74
N VAL A 123 12.09 13.33 14.58
CA VAL A 123 12.29 14.34 15.63
C VAL A 123 11.00 15.12 15.85
N GLU A 124 10.37 15.60 14.77
CA GLU A 124 9.09 16.31 14.84
C GLU A 124 7.95 15.42 15.35
N LEU A 125 7.98 14.12 15.04
CA LEU A 125 6.98 13.17 15.51
C LEU A 125 6.99 12.99 17.04
N PHE A 126 8.18 13.00 17.65
CA PHE A 126 8.35 12.75 19.09
C PHE A 126 8.46 14.02 19.94
N ILE A 127 9.06 15.10 19.43
CA ILE A 127 9.36 16.31 20.18
C ILE A 127 8.46 17.45 19.68
N PRO A 128 7.32 17.71 20.34
CA PRO A 128 6.44 18.80 19.92
C PRO A 128 6.99 20.16 20.38
N SER A 129 6.92 21.18 19.53
CA SER A 129 7.12 22.58 19.93
C SER A 129 5.98 23.09 20.83
N ASN A 130 4.78 22.53 20.66
CA ASN A 130 3.59 22.82 21.47
C ASN A 130 2.85 21.52 21.86
N PRO A 131 2.90 21.10 23.14
CA PRO A 131 2.23 19.88 23.58
C PRO A 131 0.70 19.98 23.48
N PHE A 132 0.09 21.16 23.65
CA PHE A 132 -1.35 21.33 23.51
C PHE A 132 -1.81 21.14 22.06
N ASN A 133 -0.99 21.56 21.09
CA ASN A 133 -1.24 21.26 19.69
C ASN A 133 -1.17 19.74 19.42
N ALA A 134 -0.21 19.04 20.06
CA ALA A 134 -0.12 17.59 19.96
C ALA A 134 -1.36 16.88 20.56
N PHE A 135 -1.91 17.39 21.66
CA PHE A 135 -3.18 16.91 22.20
C PHE A 135 -4.35 17.17 21.25
N ALA A 136 -4.46 18.38 20.69
CA ALA A 136 -5.55 18.77 19.81
C ALA A 136 -5.57 17.96 18.50
N ASN A 137 -4.40 17.66 17.93
CA ASN A 137 -4.27 16.91 16.69
C ASN A 137 -4.01 15.41 16.88
N ALA A 138 -4.12 14.91 18.12
CA ALA A 138 -3.87 13.52 18.47
C ALA A 138 -2.52 12.97 17.96
N VAL A 139 -1.44 13.75 18.07
CA VAL A 139 -0.06 13.31 17.78
C VAL A 139 0.44 12.49 18.97
N ILE A 140 0.06 11.21 19.02
CA ILE A 140 0.21 10.36 20.22
C ILE A 140 1.67 10.17 20.66
N PRO A 141 2.66 9.92 19.76
CA PRO A 141 4.07 9.83 20.17
C PRO A 141 4.55 11.08 20.91
N SER A 142 4.20 12.28 20.41
CA SER A 142 4.47 13.56 21.06
C SER A 142 3.79 13.70 22.42
N VAL A 143 2.52 13.31 22.54
CA VAL A 143 1.77 13.35 23.81
C VAL A 143 2.40 12.42 24.85
N VAL A 144 2.79 11.22 24.45
CA VAL A 144 3.49 10.26 25.33
C VAL A 144 4.83 10.81 25.76
N PHE A 145 5.64 11.34 24.84
CA PHE A 145 6.94 11.93 25.16
C PHE A 145 6.82 13.07 26.16
N PHE A 146 5.94 14.05 25.90
CA PHE A 146 5.67 15.14 26.84
C PHE A 146 5.22 14.63 28.23
N SER A 147 4.30 13.68 28.28
CA SER A 147 3.77 13.13 29.53
C SER A 147 4.83 12.38 30.35
N VAL A 148 5.76 11.69 29.67
CA VAL A 148 6.93 11.05 30.30
C VAL A 148 7.84 12.09 30.94
N PHE A 149 8.16 13.18 30.24
CA PHE A 149 9.02 14.25 30.77
C PHE A 149 8.39 14.98 31.96
N ILE A 150 7.08 15.25 31.93
CA ILE A 150 6.36 15.76 33.09
C ILE A 150 6.48 14.79 34.27
N GLY A 151 6.26 13.49 34.05
CA GLY A 151 6.44 12.47 35.07
C GLY A 151 7.86 12.45 35.67
N VAL A 152 8.90 12.53 34.83
CA VAL A 152 10.30 12.63 35.29
C VAL A 152 10.54 13.92 36.08
N GLY A 153 10.02 15.06 35.61
CA GLY A 153 10.12 16.35 36.28
C GLY A 153 9.41 16.41 37.64
N LEU A 154 8.37 15.59 37.85
CA LEU A 154 7.71 15.44 39.15
C LEU A 154 8.54 14.63 40.17
N MET A 155 9.49 13.79 39.72
CA MET A 155 10.26 12.92 40.61
C MET A 155 11.02 13.64 41.74
N PRO A 156 11.77 14.74 41.48
CA PRO A 156 12.54 15.45 42.51
C PRO A 156 11.71 16.37 43.41
N ILE A 157 10.43 16.62 43.11
CA ILE A 157 9.60 17.58 43.85
C ILE A 157 9.27 17.03 45.25
N LYS A 158 9.63 17.78 46.31
CA LYS A 158 9.44 17.37 47.72
C LYS A 158 7.97 17.06 48.08
N ASN A 159 7.03 17.90 47.65
CA ASN A 159 5.58 17.76 47.93
C ASN A 159 4.79 17.07 46.80
N LYS A 160 5.44 16.26 45.96
CA LYS A 160 4.80 15.62 44.79
C LYS A 160 3.58 14.76 45.11
N ARG A 161 3.44 14.26 46.35
CA ARG A 161 2.32 13.40 46.76
C ARG A 161 0.96 14.07 46.55
N GLN A 162 0.84 15.36 46.83
CA GLN A 162 -0.41 16.11 46.63
C GLN A 162 -0.76 16.22 45.15
N THR A 163 0.20 16.63 44.32
CA THR A 163 0.02 16.72 42.86
C THR A 163 -0.32 15.36 42.25
N LEU A 164 0.41 14.30 42.63
CA LEU A 164 0.14 12.94 42.16
C LEU A 164 -1.22 12.41 42.61
N ALA A 165 -1.71 12.81 43.79
CA ALA A 165 -3.06 12.45 44.24
C ALA A 165 -4.14 13.12 43.37
N VAL A 166 -3.97 14.41 43.03
CA VAL A 166 -4.90 15.12 42.13
C VAL A 166 -4.89 14.49 40.74
N LEU A 167 -3.70 14.29 40.15
CA LEU A 167 -3.56 13.65 38.84
C LEU A 167 -4.09 12.22 38.85
N GLY A 168 -3.88 11.48 39.94
CA GLY A 168 -4.42 10.14 40.15
C GLY A 168 -5.94 10.11 40.22
N ASN A 169 -6.56 11.05 40.93
CA ASN A 169 -8.01 11.19 40.99
C ASN A 169 -8.59 11.54 39.61
N LEU A 170 -7.95 12.45 38.86
CA LEU A 170 -8.34 12.74 37.47
C LEU A 170 -8.23 11.51 36.58
N LYS A 171 -7.12 10.76 36.68
CA LYS A 171 -6.92 9.50 35.96
C LYS A 171 -8.05 8.51 36.27
N GLN A 172 -8.40 8.36 37.55
CA GLN A 172 -9.47 7.47 38.00
C GLN A 172 -10.84 7.93 37.48
N SER A 173 -11.11 9.23 37.46
CA SER A 173 -12.33 9.78 36.88
C SER A 173 -12.47 9.44 35.39
N VAL A 174 -11.40 9.58 34.61
CA VAL A 174 -11.40 9.19 33.18
C VAL A 174 -11.58 7.66 33.03
N SER A 175 -10.95 6.86 33.89
CA SER A 175 -11.15 5.40 33.94
C SER A 175 -12.62 5.03 34.22
N ASN A 176 -13.26 5.72 35.17
CA ASN A 176 -14.67 5.50 35.51
C ASN A 176 -15.59 5.85 34.33
N ILE A 177 -15.30 6.92 33.58
CA ILE A 177 -16.02 7.27 32.34
C ILE A 177 -15.83 6.16 31.30
N SER A 178 -14.61 5.67 31.10
CA SER A 178 -14.33 4.57 30.17
C SER A 178 -15.15 3.32 30.53
N ASN A 179 -15.18 2.94 31.82
CA ASN A 179 -16.00 1.82 32.31
C ASN A 179 -17.51 2.05 32.13
N LEU A 180 -17.99 3.29 32.23
CA LEU A 180 -19.39 3.64 31.96
C LEU A 180 -19.72 3.46 30.47
N VAL A 181 -18.89 4.00 29.58
CA VAL A 181 -19.04 3.85 28.12
C VAL A 181 -19.06 2.37 27.73
N MET A 182 -18.22 1.54 28.37
CA MET A 182 -18.17 0.10 28.12
C MET A 182 -19.48 -0.65 28.45
N ARG A 183 -20.36 -0.11 29.30
CA ARG A 183 -21.69 -0.72 29.52
C ARG A 183 -22.56 -0.66 28.28
N PHE A 184 -22.34 0.32 27.40
CA PHE A 184 -23.04 0.48 26.12
C PHE A 184 -22.37 -0.29 24.97
N ALA A 185 -21.26 -0.99 25.25
CA ALA A 185 -20.50 -1.71 24.23
C ALA A 185 -21.32 -2.71 23.40
N PRO A 186 -22.28 -3.49 23.94
CA PRO A 186 -23.08 -4.38 23.11
C PRO A 186 -23.84 -3.63 22.00
N VAL A 187 -24.41 -2.46 22.30
CA VAL A 187 -25.16 -1.65 21.31
C VAL A 187 -24.20 -1.04 20.29
N GLY A 188 -23.10 -0.42 20.75
CA GLY A 188 -22.12 0.19 19.86
C GLY A 188 -21.48 -0.84 18.91
N VAL A 189 -21.09 -2.00 19.43
CA VAL A 189 -20.48 -3.08 18.64
C VAL A 189 -21.46 -3.74 17.69
N PHE A 190 -22.74 -3.85 18.05
CA PHE A 190 -23.78 -4.26 17.11
C PHE A 190 -23.84 -3.33 15.89
N CYS A 191 -23.89 -2.01 16.13
CA CYS A 191 -23.90 -1.02 15.05
C CYS A 191 -22.63 -1.05 14.20
N ILE A 192 -21.46 -1.23 14.82
CA ILE A 192 -20.19 -1.35 14.09
C ILE A 192 -20.14 -2.63 13.24
N GLY A 193 -20.61 -3.76 13.79
CA GLY A 193 -20.68 -5.03 13.06
C GLY A 193 -21.62 -4.94 11.86
N TRP A 194 -22.79 -4.33 12.04
CA TRP A 194 -23.71 -4.05 10.93
C TRP A 194 -23.05 -3.19 9.86
N ARG A 195 -22.47 -2.04 10.25
CA ARG A 195 -21.77 -1.16 9.31
C ARG A 195 -20.71 -1.89 8.51
N ALA A 196 -19.86 -2.67 9.19
CA ALA A 196 -18.77 -3.40 8.57
C ALA A 196 -19.27 -4.41 7.52
N ALA A 197 -20.37 -5.11 7.79
CA ALA A 197 -20.94 -6.05 6.83
C ALA A 197 -21.67 -5.36 5.67
N ALA A 198 -22.36 -4.24 5.90
CA ALA A 198 -23.11 -3.52 4.88
C ALA A 198 -22.21 -2.73 3.90
N THR A 199 -21.00 -2.34 4.33
CA THR A 199 -20.03 -1.63 3.48
C THR A 199 -19.04 -2.56 2.78
N LEU A 200 -19.12 -3.86 3.02
CA LEU A 200 -18.21 -4.84 2.44
C LEU A 200 -18.64 -5.16 1.00
N ASP A 201 -17.86 -4.74 0.01
CA ASP A 201 -18.04 -5.15 -1.37
C ASP A 201 -17.21 -6.42 -1.65
N ALA A 202 -17.89 -7.53 -1.93
CA ALA A 202 -17.25 -8.82 -2.17
C ALA A 202 -16.30 -8.79 -3.39
N SER A 203 -16.56 -7.92 -4.37
CA SER A 203 -15.69 -7.79 -5.55
C SER A 203 -14.31 -7.19 -5.22
N GLN A 204 -14.19 -6.45 -4.11
CA GLN A 204 -12.93 -5.87 -3.65
C GLN A 204 -12.04 -6.87 -2.90
N LEU A 205 -12.56 -8.06 -2.59
CA LEU A 205 -11.80 -9.13 -1.93
C LEU A 205 -11.04 -10.01 -2.93
N ASP A 206 -11.39 -9.95 -4.21
CA ASP A 206 -10.73 -10.68 -5.28
C ASP A 206 -9.27 -10.22 -5.41
N GLY A 207 -8.34 -11.14 -5.18
CA GLY A 207 -6.89 -10.87 -5.13
C GLY A 207 -6.35 -10.58 -3.72
N LEU A 208 -7.16 -10.06 -2.80
CA LEU A 208 -6.75 -9.77 -1.41
C LEU A 208 -6.96 -10.97 -0.46
N MET A 209 -7.77 -11.96 -0.85
CA MET A 209 -8.12 -13.10 -0.01
C MET A 209 -6.92 -13.83 0.59
N ILE A 210 -5.84 -13.99 -0.19
CA ILE A 210 -4.60 -14.64 0.25
C ILE A 210 -3.96 -13.87 1.41
N TYR A 211 -3.88 -12.54 1.30
CA TYR A 211 -3.38 -11.69 2.36
C TYR A 211 -4.24 -11.78 3.63
N VAL A 212 -5.56 -11.59 3.49
CA VAL A 212 -6.49 -11.55 4.63
C VAL A 212 -6.48 -12.89 5.39
N ALA A 213 -6.53 -14.01 4.67
CA ALA A 213 -6.50 -15.34 5.29
C ALA A 213 -5.15 -15.63 5.98
N SER A 214 -4.03 -15.22 5.36
CA SER A 214 -2.70 -15.39 5.95
C SER A 214 -2.52 -14.53 7.20
N ALA A 215 -2.96 -13.26 7.15
CA ALA A 215 -2.97 -12.35 8.28
C ALA A 215 -3.87 -12.85 9.42
N LEU A 216 -5.03 -13.43 9.10
CA LEU A 216 -5.94 -14.05 10.07
C LEU A 216 -5.26 -15.20 10.81
N VAL A 217 -4.70 -16.17 10.08
CA VAL A 217 -4.01 -17.32 10.70
C VAL A 217 -2.83 -16.87 11.54
N LEU A 218 -2.02 -15.92 11.05
CA LEU A 218 -0.90 -15.35 11.80
C LEU A 218 -1.38 -14.65 13.08
N ALA A 219 -2.41 -13.81 13.01
CA ALA A 219 -2.94 -13.09 14.16
C ALA A 219 -3.54 -14.04 15.20
N LEU A 220 -4.29 -15.07 14.79
CA LEU A 220 -4.82 -16.09 15.70
C LEU A 220 -3.70 -16.86 16.37
N LEU A 221 -2.68 -17.26 15.62
CA LEU A 221 -1.53 -17.98 16.13
C LEU A 221 -0.76 -17.13 17.16
N LEU A 222 -0.47 -15.87 16.85
CA LEU A 222 0.22 -14.97 17.77
C LEU A 222 -0.61 -14.69 19.04
N CYS A 223 -1.89 -14.34 18.87
CA CYS A 223 -2.76 -13.93 19.98
C CYS A 223 -3.12 -15.06 20.94
N PHE A 224 -3.42 -16.25 20.42
CA PHE A 224 -3.96 -17.34 21.24
C PHE A 224 -2.95 -18.45 21.51
N VAL A 225 -1.86 -18.56 20.74
CA VAL A 225 -0.87 -19.63 20.92
C VAL A 225 0.45 -19.04 21.38
N VAL A 226 1.12 -18.22 20.57
CA VAL A 226 2.52 -17.79 20.79
C VAL A 226 2.68 -16.96 22.06
N PHE A 227 2.04 -15.79 22.13
CA PHE A 227 2.26 -14.86 23.25
C PHE A 227 1.82 -15.46 24.59
N PRO A 228 0.60 -16.00 24.75
CA PRO A 228 0.17 -16.52 26.05
C PRO A 228 0.93 -17.79 26.46
N ALA A 229 1.29 -18.68 25.51
CA ALA A 229 2.01 -19.91 25.86
C ALA A 229 3.47 -19.63 26.23
N LEU A 230 4.17 -18.78 25.48
CA LEU A 230 5.55 -18.42 25.82
C LEU A 230 5.59 -17.71 27.17
N LEU A 231 4.71 -16.73 27.38
CA LEU A 231 4.65 -15.98 28.63
C LEU A 231 4.36 -16.89 29.84
N ALA A 232 3.43 -17.85 29.70
CA ALA A 232 3.08 -18.79 30.78
C ALA A 232 4.19 -19.80 31.12
N THR A 233 5.20 -19.95 30.26
CA THR A 233 6.37 -20.81 30.51
C THR A 233 7.53 -20.10 31.18
N ILE A 234 7.61 -18.77 31.09
CA ILE A 234 8.71 -17.97 31.65
C ILE A 234 8.27 -17.14 32.87
N THR A 235 6.97 -16.87 33.02
CA THR A 235 6.39 -16.12 34.15
C THR A 235 5.56 -17.01 35.07
N PRO A 236 5.26 -16.57 36.32
CA PRO A 236 4.34 -17.29 37.20
C PRO A 236 2.88 -17.23 36.71
N PHE A 237 2.54 -16.33 35.78
CA PHE A 237 1.19 -16.20 35.25
C PHE A 237 0.79 -17.42 34.41
N GLY A 238 -0.42 -17.94 34.62
CA GLY A 238 -0.96 -19.03 33.82
C GLY A 238 -1.52 -18.55 32.47
N TYR A 239 -1.47 -19.42 31.45
CA TYR A 239 -2.05 -19.16 30.12
C TYR A 239 -3.49 -18.62 30.18
N ARG A 240 -4.35 -19.29 30.98
CA ARG A 240 -5.75 -18.89 31.15
C ARG A 240 -5.89 -17.54 31.86
N ALA A 241 -4.99 -17.21 32.78
CA ALA A 241 -5.02 -15.93 33.49
C ALA A 241 -4.68 -14.77 32.56
N ILE A 242 -3.65 -14.95 31.70
CA ILE A 242 -3.24 -13.99 30.68
C ILE A 242 -4.41 -13.71 29.72
N LEU A 243 -5.00 -14.76 29.14
CA LEU A 243 -6.15 -14.60 28.23
C LEU A 243 -7.37 -14.00 28.91
N LYS A 244 -7.66 -14.36 30.17
CA LYS A 244 -8.80 -13.80 30.90
C LYS A 244 -8.61 -12.30 31.16
N ALA A 245 -7.38 -11.86 31.41
CA ALA A 245 -7.06 -10.45 31.62
C ALA A 245 -7.15 -9.63 30.33
N SER A 246 -6.73 -10.18 29.19
CA SER A 246 -6.78 -9.47 27.90
C SER A 246 -8.11 -9.58 27.16
N ARG A 247 -8.97 -10.55 27.49
CA ARG A 247 -10.20 -10.89 26.74
C ARG A 247 -11.11 -9.69 26.46
N GLU A 248 -11.39 -8.88 27.48
CA GLU A 248 -12.32 -7.75 27.36
C GLU A 248 -11.79 -6.67 26.42
N ALA A 249 -10.50 -6.35 26.55
CA ALA A 249 -9.82 -5.42 25.64
C ALA A 249 -9.70 -6.00 24.22
N MET A 250 -9.41 -7.30 24.07
CA MET A 250 -9.28 -7.95 22.75
C MET A 250 -10.59 -7.90 21.97
N ILE A 251 -11.70 -8.32 22.59
CA ILE A 251 -13.02 -8.32 21.92
C ILE A 251 -13.42 -6.90 21.54
N THR A 252 -13.20 -5.94 22.44
CA THR A 252 -13.55 -4.53 22.19
C THR A 252 -12.70 -3.95 21.07
N ALA A 253 -11.38 -4.19 21.09
CA ALA A 253 -10.46 -3.70 20.06
C ALA A 253 -10.73 -4.32 18.68
N PHE A 254 -11.07 -5.61 18.63
CA PHE A 254 -11.50 -6.28 17.40
C PHE A 254 -12.78 -5.65 16.84
N ALA A 255 -13.74 -5.38 17.73
CA ALA A 255 -15.02 -4.80 17.35
C ALA A 255 -14.91 -3.33 16.93
N THR A 256 -14.06 -2.53 17.55
CA THR A 256 -13.85 -1.12 17.20
C THR A 256 -12.78 -0.91 16.13
N GLY A 257 -11.96 -1.92 15.84
CA GLY A 257 -10.80 -1.80 14.95
C GLY A 257 -9.68 -0.92 15.53
N SER A 258 -9.69 -0.66 16.85
CA SER A 258 -8.77 0.31 17.46
C SER A 258 -8.17 -0.18 18.78
N PHE A 259 -6.85 -0.32 18.79
CA PHE A 259 -6.06 -0.54 20.02
C PHE A 259 -6.10 0.67 20.96
N PHE A 260 -6.06 1.88 20.39
CA PHE A 260 -6.02 3.15 21.14
C PHE A 260 -7.13 3.25 22.18
N VAL A 261 -8.34 2.90 21.74
CA VAL A 261 -9.59 2.97 22.48
C VAL A 261 -9.59 2.10 23.75
N VAL A 262 -8.84 1.00 23.78
CA VAL A 262 -8.89 0.02 24.87
C VAL A 262 -7.72 0.10 25.84
N ILE A 263 -6.81 1.07 25.68
CA ILE A 263 -5.65 1.26 26.58
C ILE A 263 -6.05 1.32 28.06
N PRO A 264 -7.08 2.10 28.47
CA PRO A 264 -7.49 2.13 29.88
C PRO A 264 -7.87 0.75 30.42
N ILE A 265 -8.58 -0.05 29.62
CA ILE A 265 -9.02 -1.40 30.00
C ILE A 265 -7.80 -2.30 30.19
N ILE A 266 -6.82 -2.24 29.28
CA ILE A 266 -5.60 -3.05 29.38
C ILE A 266 -4.85 -2.71 30.66
N VAL A 267 -4.63 -1.41 30.92
CA VAL A 267 -3.91 -0.93 32.11
C VAL A 267 -4.57 -1.46 33.39
N GLU A 268 -5.88 -1.29 33.56
CA GLU A 268 -6.57 -1.73 34.77
C GLU A 268 -6.55 -3.26 34.94
N LYS A 269 -6.77 -4.02 33.86
CA LYS A 269 -6.81 -5.49 33.94
C LYS A 269 -5.43 -6.10 34.18
N THR A 270 -4.38 -5.59 33.54
CA THR A 270 -3.01 -6.07 33.79
C THR A 270 -2.55 -5.64 35.18
N LYS A 271 -2.89 -4.43 35.63
CA LYS A 271 -2.61 -3.95 36.98
C LYS A 271 -3.23 -4.84 38.06
N GLN A 272 -4.51 -5.18 37.92
CA GLN A 272 -5.20 -6.11 38.81
C GLN A 272 -4.54 -7.50 38.83
N LEU A 273 -4.17 -8.03 37.65
CA LEU A 273 -3.51 -9.33 37.57
C LEU A 273 -2.13 -9.32 38.24
N ILE A 274 -1.33 -8.27 38.02
CA ILE A 274 -0.01 -8.10 38.65
C ILE A 274 -0.15 -7.98 40.16
N ALA A 275 -1.08 -7.15 40.65
CA ALA A 275 -1.32 -6.96 42.08
C ALA A 275 -1.74 -8.27 42.78
N SER A 276 -2.53 -9.12 42.11
CA SER A 276 -2.94 -10.42 42.67
C SER A 276 -1.78 -11.41 42.81
N GLN A 277 -0.74 -11.29 41.97
CA GLN A 277 0.38 -12.22 41.94
C GLN A 277 1.59 -11.73 42.75
N TYR A 278 1.72 -10.41 42.92
CA TYR A 278 2.82 -9.74 43.62
C TYR A 278 2.31 -8.71 44.65
N PRO A 279 1.50 -9.12 45.65
CA PRO A 279 0.91 -8.20 46.61
C PRO A 279 1.95 -7.46 47.47
N ASP A 280 3.10 -8.08 47.72
CA ASP A 280 4.12 -7.57 48.64
C ASP A 280 5.21 -6.70 47.98
N ILE A 281 5.12 -6.46 46.66
CA ILE A 281 6.17 -5.75 45.92
C ILE A 281 5.71 -4.34 45.54
N ASP A 282 6.19 -3.36 46.31
CA ASP A 282 5.88 -1.94 46.16
C ASP A 282 6.07 -1.39 44.73
N ASN A 283 4.97 -0.88 44.17
CA ASN A 283 4.87 -0.16 42.89
C ASN A 283 5.08 -1.02 41.63
N VAL A 284 5.02 -2.35 41.72
CA VAL A 284 5.11 -3.23 40.53
C VAL A 284 3.82 -3.20 39.71
N ASP A 285 2.68 -2.98 40.35
CA ASP A 285 1.37 -2.79 39.71
C ASP A 285 1.34 -1.53 38.82
N LYS A 286 2.04 -0.47 39.23
CA LYS A 286 2.18 0.80 38.48
C LYS A 286 2.95 0.66 37.17
N VAL A 287 3.63 -0.47 36.92
CA VAL A 287 4.28 -0.74 35.64
C VAL A 287 3.27 -0.72 34.49
N SER A 288 2.04 -1.19 34.72
CA SER A 288 0.97 -1.13 33.72
C SER A 288 0.63 0.30 33.31
N ASP A 289 0.60 1.22 34.27
CA ASP A 289 0.31 2.65 34.05
C ASP A 289 1.35 3.32 33.12
N VAL A 290 2.56 2.75 33.02
CA VAL A 290 3.67 3.30 32.23
C VAL A 290 3.88 2.56 30.91
N ILE A 291 3.93 1.24 30.95
CA ILE A 291 4.37 0.41 29.83
C ILE A 291 3.30 0.29 28.75
N VAL A 292 2.02 0.17 29.13
CA VAL A 292 0.93 0.03 28.14
C VAL A 292 0.78 1.30 27.30
N PRO A 293 0.72 2.53 27.86
CA PRO A 293 0.61 3.73 27.03
C PRO A 293 1.85 3.96 26.15
N ILE A 294 3.06 3.67 26.66
CA ILE A 294 4.29 3.76 25.85
C ILE A 294 4.23 2.80 24.66
N SER A 295 3.71 1.58 24.86
CA SER A 295 3.64 0.57 23.78
C SER A 295 2.86 1.05 22.56
N TYR A 296 1.88 1.94 22.71
CA TYR A 296 1.13 2.50 21.58
C TYR A 296 1.99 3.34 20.63
N SER A 297 2.95 4.08 21.17
CA SER A 297 3.86 4.93 20.38
C SER A 297 4.99 4.15 19.73
N LEU A 298 5.19 2.87 20.11
CA LEU A 298 6.23 2.02 19.55
C LEU A 298 5.71 1.24 18.32
N PRO A 299 6.60 0.81 17.41
CA PRO A 299 6.27 -0.03 16.27
C PRO A 299 6.06 -1.49 16.73
N VAL A 300 4.96 -1.75 17.45
CA VAL A 300 4.65 -3.05 18.06
C VAL A 300 3.25 -3.54 17.69
N GLY A 301 2.99 -4.82 17.95
CA GLY A 301 1.67 -5.42 17.76
C GLY A 301 1.21 -5.28 16.30
N GLY A 302 -0.04 -4.88 16.10
CA GLY A 302 -0.64 -4.75 14.78
C GLY A 302 0.12 -3.87 13.79
N LYS A 303 0.89 -2.88 14.25
CA LYS A 303 1.71 -2.06 13.33
C LYS A 303 2.74 -2.90 12.57
N LEU A 304 3.31 -3.94 13.19
CA LEU A 304 4.24 -4.85 12.54
C LEU A 304 3.54 -5.76 11.51
N LEU A 305 2.23 -5.98 11.63
CA LEU A 305 1.45 -6.73 10.64
C LEU A 305 1.42 -6.01 9.28
N SER A 306 1.59 -4.68 9.25
CA SER A 306 1.75 -3.92 8.00
C SER A 306 2.95 -4.41 7.17
N LEU A 307 4.02 -4.92 7.81
CA LEU A 307 5.17 -5.47 7.07
C LEU A 307 4.80 -6.73 6.28
N LEU A 308 3.83 -7.52 6.76
CA LEU A 308 3.29 -8.64 5.99
C LEU A 308 2.59 -8.16 4.71
N PHE A 309 1.93 -7.00 4.75
CA PHE A 309 1.32 -6.44 3.56
C PHE A 309 2.36 -6.08 2.51
N VAL A 310 3.50 -5.53 2.92
CA VAL A 310 4.60 -5.22 1.97
C VAL A 310 5.10 -6.47 1.27
N LEU A 311 5.30 -7.56 2.02
CA LEU A 311 5.69 -8.86 1.46
C LEU A 311 4.61 -9.43 0.54
N PHE A 312 3.34 -9.31 0.94
CA PHE A 312 2.21 -9.70 0.10
C PHE A 312 2.17 -8.88 -1.18
N ALA A 313 2.30 -7.56 -1.10
CA ALA A 313 2.20 -6.65 -2.24
C ALA A 313 3.33 -6.91 -3.24
N ALA A 314 4.57 -7.07 -2.75
CA ALA A 314 5.68 -7.47 -3.60
C ALA A 314 5.41 -8.81 -4.30
N TRP A 315 5.02 -9.84 -3.55
CA TRP A 315 4.67 -11.16 -4.12
C TRP A 315 3.48 -11.08 -5.10
N PHE A 316 2.44 -10.31 -4.76
CA PHE A 316 1.21 -10.16 -5.53
C PHE A 316 1.41 -9.35 -6.81
N SER A 317 2.39 -8.45 -6.84
CA SER A 317 2.84 -7.75 -8.06
C SER A 317 3.83 -8.59 -8.89
N GLY A 318 4.11 -9.84 -8.50
CA GLY A 318 5.02 -10.74 -9.20
C GLY A 318 6.51 -10.46 -8.96
N ALA A 319 6.84 -9.66 -7.93
CA ALA A 319 8.21 -9.34 -7.57
C ALA A 319 8.90 -10.48 -6.82
N TYR A 320 10.13 -10.79 -7.22
CA TYR A 320 11.03 -11.64 -6.48
C TYR A 320 11.54 -10.93 -5.23
N ILE A 321 11.23 -11.49 -4.06
CA ILE A 321 11.71 -11.00 -2.77
C ILE A 321 12.96 -11.80 -2.39
N SER A 322 14.12 -11.16 -2.44
CA SER A 322 15.39 -11.77 -2.05
C SER A 322 15.56 -11.80 -0.53
N PHE A 323 16.53 -12.55 -0.01
CA PHE A 323 16.83 -12.51 1.43
C PHE A 323 17.27 -11.11 1.92
N GLU A 324 17.95 -10.35 1.06
CA GLU A 324 18.36 -8.97 1.37
C GLU A 324 17.14 -8.06 1.59
N ASP A 325 16.08 -8.25 0.80
CA ASP A 325 14.81 -7.51 0.94
C ASP A 325 14.15 -7.73 2.30
N TYR A 326 14.25 -8.93 2.88
CA TYR A 326 13.76 -9.21 4.23
C TYR A 326 14.54 -8.41 5.29
N VAL A 327 15.86 -8.34 5.17
CA VAL A 327 16.71 -7.57 6.09
C VAL A 327 16.41 -6.07 5.93
N LYS A 328 16.32 -5.59 4.69
CA LYS A 328 15.94 -4.22 4.35
C LYS A 328 14.58 -3.85 4.94
N LEU A 329 13.58 -4.74 4.84
CA LEU A 329 12.24 -4.54 5.40
C LEU A 329 12.27 -4.35 6.92
N VAL A 330 13.08 -5.15 7.62
CA VAL A 330 13.21 -5.06 9.08
C VAL A 330 13.94 -3.77 9.48
N VAL A 331 15.09 -3.48 8.85
CA VAL A 331 15.95 -2.34 9.23
C VAL A 331 15.32 -1.01 8.87
N MET A 332 14.78 -0.88 7.66
CA MET A 332 14.22 0.37 7.16
C MET A 332 12.72 0.49 7.45
N GLY A 333 11.99 -0.62 7.55
CA GLY A 333 10.54 -0.59 7.71
C GLY A 333 10.05 -0.38 9.14
N ILE A 334 10.74 -0.90 10.15
CA ILE A 334 10.35 -0.69 11.56
C ILE A 334 10.37 0.81 11.94
N PRO A 335 11.40 1.61 11.58
CA PRO A 335 11.38 3.05 11.83
C PRO A 335 10.16 3.77 11.23
N GLN A 336 9.69 3.34 10.05
CA GLN A 336 8.54 3.96 9.40
C GLN A 336 7.24 3.76 10.22
N LEU A 337 7.16 2.66 10.98
CA LEU A 337 6.00 2.31 11.79
C LEU A 337 5.89 3.07 13.12
N PHE A 338 6.80 4.00 13.42
CA PHE A 338 6.60 4.95 14.52
C PHE A 338 5.42 5.89 14.24
N GLY A 339 5.20 6.23 12.96
CA GLY A 339 4.03 6.97 12.50
C GLY A 339 2.75 6.14 12.45
N THR A 340 1.81 6.57 11.62
CA THR A 340 0.62 5.78 11.28
C THR A 340 1.00 4.70 10.27
N SER A 341 0.35 3.53 10.35
CA SER A 341 0.60 2.44 9.39
C SER A 341 0.28 2.85 7.95
N THR A 342 -0.69 3.76 7.76
CA THR A 342 -1.03 4.35 6.46
C THR A 342 0.12 5.15 5.87
N LEU A 343 0.72 6.07 6.64
CA LEU A 343 1.84 6.88 6.15
C LEU A 343 3.09 6.00 5.92
N ALA A 344 3.35 5.06 6.84
CA ALA A 344 4.42 4.09 6.68
C ALA A 344 4.27 3.26 5.40
N MET A 345 3.04 2.85 5.04
CA MET A 345 2.80 1.99 3.89
C MET A 345 3.18 2.66 2.56
N GLN A 346 2.93 3.95 2.40
CA GLN A 346 3.31 4.69 1.19
C GLN A 346 4.83 4.61 0.97
N ASN A 347 5.59 4.91 2.02
CA ASN A 347 7.05 4.86 2.02
C ASN A 347 7.58 3.43 1.82
N LEU A 348 6.92 2.45 2.46
CA LEU A 348 7.30 1.03 2.37
C LEU A 348 7.07 0.46 0.97
N LEU A 349 5.93 0.74 0.33
CA LEU A 349 5.68 0.25 -1.04
C LEU A 349 6.69 0.85 -2.03
N GLU A 350 7.03 2.13 -1.87
CA GLU A 350 8.09 2.76 -2.67
C GLU A 350 9.45 2.09 -2.44
N LEU A 351 9.80 1.77 -1.19
CA LEU A 351 11.08 1.14 -0.84
C LEU A 351 11.31 -0.22 -1.55
N PHE A 352 10.21 -0.93 -1.85
CA PHE A 352 10.22 -2.22 -2.56
C PHE A 352 9.85 -2.10 -4.04
N ASN A 353 9.76 -0.87 -4.57
CA ASN A 353 9.37 -0.58 -5.94
C ASN A 353 8.05 -1.31 -6.32
N VAL A 354 7.10 -1.29 -5.40
CA VAL A 354 5.75 -1.82 -5.58
C VAL A 354 4.82 -0.67 -5.94
N SER A 355 3.92 -0.92 -6.88
CA SER A 355 2.98 0.07 -7.37
C SER A 355 2.11 0.64 -6.23
N HIS A 356 1.85 1.95 -6.28
CA HIS A 356 0.94 2.59 -5.33
C HIS A 356 -0.52 2.11 -5.47
N SER A 357 -0.91 1.39 -6.53
CA SER A 357 -2.22 0.68 -6.56
C SER A 357 -2.36 -0.29 -5.39
N MET A 358 -1.26 -0.88 -4.92
CA MET A 358 -1.26 -1.75 -3.73
C MET A 358 -1.58 -0.97 -2.44
N PHE A 359 -1.40 0.35 -2.43
CA PHE A 359 -1.85 1.15 -1.29
C PHE A 359 -3.37 1.12 -1.15
N ASP A 360 -4.12 1.14 -2.25
CA ASP A 360 -5.58 1.05 -2.19
C ASP A 360 -6.01 -0.32 -1.65
N PHE A 361 -5.33 -1.40 -2.06
CA PHE A 361 -5.52 -2.75 -1.47
C PHE A 361 -5.21 -2.76 0.03
N PHE A 362 -4.17 -2.06 0.47
CA PHE A 362 -3.84 -1.93 1.88
C PHE A 362 -4.98 -1.23 2.64
N ILE A 363 -5.45 -0.08 2.16
CA ILE A 363 -6.54 0.68 2.79
C ILE A 363 -7.82 -0.16 2.88
N VAL A 364 -8.18 -0.85 1.79
CA VAL A 364 -9.32 -1.78 1.79
C VAL A 364 -9.10 -2.87 2.84
N SER A 365 -7.94 -3.52 2.86
CA SER A 365 -7.66 -4.60 3.81
C SER A 365 -7.72 -4.16 5.28
N GLU A 366 -7.17 -2.98 5.59
CA GLU A 366 -7.13 -2.39 6.92
C GLU A 366 -8.53 -2.01 7.40
N ASN A 367 -9.34 -1.38 6.55
CA ASN A 367 -10.70 -0.97 6.89
C ASN A 367 -11.66 -2.16 7.09
N LEU A 368 -11.37 -3.30 6.47
CA LEU A 368 -12.19 -4.50 6.55
C LEU A 368 -11.87 -5.35 7.78
N VAL A 369 -10.90 -6.26 7.62
CA VAL A 369 -10.59 -7.32 8.61
C VAL A 369 -9.22 -7.11 9.24
N VAL A 370 -8.24 -6.63 8.48
CA VAL A 370 -6.85 -6.62 8.91
C VAL A 370 -6.62 -5.59 10.01
N GLY A 371 -7.22 -4.41 9.94
CA GLY A 371 -7.11 -3.43 11.03
C GLY A 371 -7.68 -3.97 12.35
N ARG A 372 -8.70 -4.83 12.29
CA ARG A 372 -9.27 -5.51 13.48
C ARG A 372 -8.34 -6.57 14.03
N LEU A 373 -7.66 -7.33 13.17
CA LEU A 373 -6.62 -8.30 13.54
C LEU A 373 -5.39 -7.59 14.13
N SER A 374 -4.97 -6.48 13.52
CA SER A 374 -3.93 -5.59 14.00
C SER A 374 -4.25 -5.09 15.41
N ALA A 375 -5.49 -4.64 15.65
CA ALA A 375 -5.93 -4.20 16.96
C ALA A 375 -5.85 -5.33 18.01
N LEU A 376 -6.34 -6.55 17.70
CA LEU A 376 -6.20 -7.73 18.58
C LEU A 376 -4.75 -8.00 18.98
N LEU A 377 -3.87 -7.96 17.99
CA LEU A 377 -2.46 -8.27 18.15
C LEU A 377 -1.72 -7.22 18.98
N SER A 378 -2.10 -5.95 18.83
CA SER A 378 -1.64 -4.88 19.72
C SER A 378 -2.11 -5.07 21.15
N VAL A 379 -3.37 -5.48 21.38
CA VAL A 379 -3.88 -5.73 22.74
C VAL A 379 -3.11 -6.84 23.43
N ILE A 380 -2.90 -7.98 22.78
CA ILE A 380 -2.20 -9.10 23.42
C ILE A 380 -0.74 -8.76 23.71
N PHE A 381 -0.08 -8.06 22.78
CA PHE A 381 1.29 -7.57 22.97
C PHE A 381 1.35 -6.62 24.18
N ALA A 382 0.48 -5.61 24.21
CA ALA A 382 0.41 -4.62 25.26
C ALA A 382 -0.07 -5.20 26.61
N SER A 383 -0.73 -6.34 26.61
CA SER A 383 -1.06 -7.08 27.83
C SER A 383 0.12 -7.93 28.33
N CYS A 384 0.90 -8.53 27.43
CA CYS A 384 2.02 -9.40 27.79
C CYS A 384 3.26 -8.63 28.27
N LEU A 385 3.55 -7.50 27.63
CA LEU A 385 4.71 -6.67 27.95
C LEU A 385 4.76 -6.20 29.42
N PRO A 386 3.71 -5.56 30.01
CA PRO A 386 3.75 -5.14 31.41
C PRO A 386 3.88 -6.34 32.37
N LEU A 387 3.32 -7.51 32.04
CA LEU A 387 3.48 -8.73 32.84
C LEU A 387 4.94 -9.22 32.87
N LEU A 388 5.64 -9.15 31.73
CA LEU A 388 7.07 -9.47 31.65
C LEU A 388 7.92 -8.48 32.44
N VAL A 389 7.65 -7.18 32.26
CA VAL A 389 8.40 -6.12 32.95
C VAL A 389 8.18 -6.22 34.47
N ALA A 390 6.93 -6.45 34.91
CA ALA A 390 6.61 -6.68 36.32
C ALA A 390 7.32 -7.92 36.87
N THR A 391 7.33 -9.03 36.13
CA THR A 391 8.05 -10.26 36.52
C THR A 391 9.56 -10.03 36.64
N SER A 392 10.14 -9.25 35.73
CA SER A 392 11.56 -8.86 35.75
C SER A 392 11.89 -8.01 36.97
N MET A 393 11.08 -7.00 37.26
CA MET A 393 11.24 -6.13 38.42
C MET A 393 11.08 -6.89 39.74
N ALA A 394 10.16 -7.84 39.78
CA ALA A 394 9.95 -8.76 40.90
C ALA A 394 11.05 -9.84 41.01
N LYS A 395 11.97 -9.93 40.03
CA LYS A 395 12.96 -11.02 39.90
C LYS A 395 12.34 -12.42 40.00
N ALA A 396 11.12 -12.57 39.48
CA ALA A 396 10.27 -13.73 39.71
C ALA A 396 10.09 -14.62 38.48
N PHE A 397 11.04 -14.61 37.53
CA PHE A 397 10.99 -15.47 36.35
C PHE A 397 10.98 -16.96 36.77
N ARG A 398 9.98 -17.71 36.32
CA ARG A 398 9.81 -19.14 36.57
C ARG A 398 9.90 -19.89 35.25
N ILE A 399 11.11 -20.25 34.84
CA ILE A 399 11.34 -20.96 33.57
C ILE A 399 10.96 -22.43 33.74
N LYS A 400 9.81 -22.81 33.17
CA LYS A 400 9.38 -24.21 33.07
C LYS A 400 10.12 -24.91 31.92
N LYS A 401 11.40 -25.26 32.13
CA LYS A 401 12.32 -25.75 31.07
C LYS A 401 11.70 -26.78 30.10
N LYS A 402 11.05 -27.84 30.60
CA LYS A 402 10.40 -28.86 29.76
C LYS A 402 9.29 -28.27 28.87
N ALA A 403 8.44 -27.41 29.43
CA ALA A 403 7.36 -26.78 28.68
C ALA A 403 7.88 -25.71 27.71
N LEU A 404 8.93 -24.98 28.08
CA LEU A 404 9.57 -23.98 27.22
C LEU A 404 10.21 -24.64 26.00
N ILE A 405 11.02 -25.68 26.18
CA ILE A 405 11.66 -26.42 25.07
C ILE A 405 10.60 -27.02 24.16
N ARG A 406 9.57 -27.66 24.75
CA ARG A 406 8.44 -28.20 23.99
C ARG A 406 7.75 -27.13 23.16
N ASN A 407 7.43 -25.97 23.74
CA ASN A 407 6.74 -24.90 23.03
C ASN A 407 7.64 -24.26 21.95
N LEU A 408 8.94 -24.09 22.21
CA LEU A 408 9.90 -23.58 21.23
C LEU A 408 10.08 -24.52 20.01
N ALA A 409 9.86 -25.83 20.18
CA ALA A 409 9.88 -26.78 19.07
C ALA A 409 8.52 -26.89 18.37
N ILE A 410 7.44 -27.07 19.13
CA ILE A 410 6.10 -27.35 18.57
C ILE A 410 5.52 -26.12 17.88
N ILE A 411 5.62 -24.93 18.48
CA ILE A 411 4.92 -23.74 17.97
C ILE A 411 5.42 -23.37 16.56
N PRO A 412 6.74 -23.23 16.29
CA PRO A 412 7.21 -22.93 14.94
C PRO A 412 6.82 -24.00 13.93
N LEU A 413 6.90 -25.29 14.29
CA LEU A 413 6.53 -26.39 13.39
C LEU A 413 5.04 -26.34 13.04
N LEU A 414 4.18 -26.07 14.03
CA LEU A 414 2.74 -25.91 13.84
C LEU A 414 2.41 -24.67 13.00
N SER A 415 3.16 -23.58 13.15
CA SER A 415 3.05 -22.39 12.29
C SER A 415 3.44 -22.68 10.84
N VAL A 416 4.58 -23.35 10.61
CA VAL A 416 5.00 -23.76 9.26
C VAL A 416 3.96 -24.67 8.63
N PHE A 417 3.47 -25.66 9.38
CA PHE A 417 2.41 -26.54 8.91
C PHE A 417 1.13 -25.78 8.53
N ALA A 418 0.71 -24.81 9.35
CA ALA A 418 -0.46 -23.98 9.07
C ALA A 418 -0.27 -23.14 7.79
N PHE A 419 0.90 -22.52 7.61
CA PHE A 419 1.19 -21.74 6.41
C PHE A 419 1.29 -22.62 5.16
N ILE A 420 1.95 -23.78 5.22
CA ILE A 420 2.01 -24.72 4.08
C ILE A 420 0.60 -25.24 3.74
N SER A 421 -0.23 -25.50 4.75
CA SER A 421 -1.63 -25.92 4.52
C SER A 421 -2.43 -24.84 3.81
N LEU A 422 -2.26 -23.56 4.20
CA LEU A 422 -2.82 -22.42 3.48
C LEU A 422 -2.32 -22.34 2.04
N LYS A 423 -1.01 -22.53 1.81
CA LYS A 423 -0.44 -22.54 0.46
C LYS A 423 -1.09 -23.61 -0.42
N PHE A 424 -1.27 -24.81 0.10
CA PHE A 424 -1.95 -25.89 -0.63
C PHE A 424 -3.39 -25.53 -0.96
N ALA A 425 -4.14 -25.00 0.03
CA ALA A 425 -5.50 -24.52 -0.18
C ALA A 425 -5.57 -23.44 -1.26
N PHE A 426 -4.69 -22.42 -1.22
CA PHE A 426 -4.65 -21.38 -2.24
C PHE A 426 -4.24 -21.92 -3.61
N SER A 427 -3.30 -22.88 -3.69
CA SER A 427 -2.90 -23.47 -4.96
C SER A 427 -4.00 -24.31 -5.62
N SER A 428 -4.94 -24.84 -4.84
CA SER A 428 -6.10 -25.57 -5.35
C SER A 428 -7.16 -24.65 -5.97
N ILE A 429 -7.15 -23.37 -5.59
CA ILE A 429 -7.97 -22.34 -6.22
C ILE A 429 -7.24 -21.95 -7.51
N SER A 430 -7.69 -22.48 -8.65
CA SER A 430 -7.03 -22.22 -9.94
C SER A 430 -7.14 -20.74 -10.31
N TYR A 431 -6.13 -19.94 -9.99
CA TYR A 431 -6.03 -18.59 -10.52
C TYR A 431 -5.32 -18.67 -11.87
N GLN A 432 -6.08 -18.53 -12.95
CA GLN A 432 -5.48 -18.31 -14.27
C GLN A 432 -5.04 -16.84 -14.34
N TYR A 433 -3.79 -16.59 -14.72
CA TYR A 433 -3.32 -15.23 -14.97
C TYR A 433 -4.15 -14.59 -16.09
N GLU A 434 -5.09 -13.72 -15.74
CA GLU A 434 -5.94 -13.03 -16.71
C GLU A 434 -5.35 -11.69 -17.17
N GLY A 435 -4.17 -11.26 -16.72
CA GLY A 435 -3.66 -9.92 -17.05
C GLY A 435 -3.56 -9.67 -18.56
N TYR A 436 -3.07 -10.65 -19.31
CA TYR A 436 -3.11 -10.61 -20.78
C TYR A 436 -4.54 -10.59 -21.32
N ALA A 437 -5.42 -11.47 -20.84
CA ALA A 437 -6.81 -11.56 -21.30
C ALA A 437 -7.59 -10.25 -21.04
N LYS A 438 -7.42 -9.64 -19.85
CA LYS A 438 -8.00 -8.35 -19.48
C LYS A 438 -7.45 -7.23 -20.34
N PHE A 439 -6.15 -7.23 -20.62
CA PHE A 439 -5.51 -6.23 -21.47
C PHE A 439 -6.06 -6.26 -22.91
N ILE A 440 -6.13 -7.44 -23.52
CA ILE A 440 -6.56 -7.60 -24.93
C ILE A 440 -8.07 -7.57 -25.14
N LYS A 441 -8.89 -7.67 -24.08
CA LYS A 441 -10.36 -7.54 -24.17
C LYS A 441 -10.83 -6.09 -24.19
N ARG A 442 -9.93 -5.12 -23.98
CA ARG A 442 -10.28 -3.69 -23.97
C ARG A 442 -10.71 -3.21 -25.35
N ASP A 443 -11.67 -2.30 -25.36
CA ASP A 443 -12.21 -1.63 -26.54
C ASP A 443 -12.31 -0.12 -26.23
N PHE A 444 -12.76 0.69 -27.20
CA PHE A 444 -12.90 2.13 -27.02
C PHE A 444 -13.81 2.47 -25.84
N LEU A 445 -13.37 3.44 -25.04
CA LEU A 445 -14.13 4.00 -23.93
C LEU A 445 -15.26 4.92 -24.44
N MET A 446 -14.99 5.63 -25.54
CA MET A 446 -15.84 6.64 -26.14
C MET A 446 -16.29 6.22 -27.55
N GLU A 447 -17.22 6.98 -28.12
CA GLU A 447 -17.68 6.77 -29.49
C GLU A 447 -16.50 6.82 -30.49
N SER A 448 -16.60 6.01 -31.55
CA SER A 448 -15.58 5.89 -32.60
C SER A 448 -16.19 6.08 -33.97
N VAL A 449 -15.43 6.64 -34.90
CA VAL A 449 -15.87 6.78 -36.30
C VAL A 449 -15.64 5.50 -37.09
N HIS A 450 -16.26 5.40 -38.27
CA HIS A 450 -15.88 4.38 -39.24
C HIS A 450 -14.39 4.51 -39.57
N SER A 451 -13.65 3.41 -39.41
CA SER A 451 -12.21 3.38 -39.65
C SER A 451 -11.84 2.22 -40.56
N LYS A 452 -10.91 2.49 -41.48
CA LYS A 452 -10.30 1.50 -42.37
C LYS A 452 -8.86 1.25 -41.95
N TYR A 453 -8.45 0.00 -41.99
CA TYR A 453 -7.11 -0.43 -41.61
C TYR A 453 -6.32 -0.90 -42.83
N LEU A 454 -5.15 -0.30 -43.06
CA LEU A 454 -4.22 -0.66 -44.12
C LEU A 454 -2.96 -1.31 -43.53
N ALA A 455 -2.72 -2.56 -43.94
CA ALA A 455 -1.57 -3.32 -43.49
C ALA A 455 -0.24 -2.74 -44.00
N ASP A 456 -0.21 -2.09 -45.16
CA ASP A 456 0.98 -1.48 -45.76
C ASP A 456 0.58 -0.24 -46.59
N VAL A 457 1.58 0.59 -46.95
CA VAL A 457 1.39 1.78 -47.80
C VAL A 457 0.94 1.37 -49.20
N GLN A 458 -0.15 1.97 -49.70
CA GLN A 458 -0.65 1.66 -51.04
C GLN A 458 0.16 2.37 -52.13
N LYS A 459 0.45 1.65 -53.22
CA LYS A 459 1.26 2.14 -54.35
C LYS A 459 0.48 3.02 -55.34
N ASN A 460 -0.86 2.98 -55.33
CA ASN A 460 -1.69 3.85 -56.16
C ASN A 460 -1.86 5.20 -55.46
N SER A 461 -1.09 6.17 -55.93
CA SER A 461 -0.79 7.46 -55.31
C SER A 461 -1.60 8.62 -55.88
N ASP A 462 -2.81 8.39 -56.41
CA ASP A 462 -3.66 9.46 -56.97
C ASP A 462 -4.11 10.51 -55.90
N ILE A 463 -3.69 10.33 -54.65
CA ILE A 463 -4.08 11.11 -53.45
C ILE A 463 -2.85 11.68 -52.73
N VAL A 464 -1.72 11.87 -53.42
CA VAL A 464 -0.52 12.51 -52.85
C VAL A 464 -0.56 14.00 -53.23
N GLN A 465 -1.00 14.84 -52.29
CA GLN A 465 -1.13 16.28 -52.47
C GLN A 465 -0.15 17.03 -51.52
N PRO A 466 1.16 17.08 -51.86
CA PRO A 466 2.19 17.61 -50.96
C PRO A 466 2.07 19.12 -50.73
N PHE A 467 1.41 19.84 -51.63
CA PHE A 467 1.28 21.31 -51.60
C PHE A 467 -0.08 21.79 -51.04
N VAL A 468 -0.97 20.87 -50.65
CA VAL A 468 -2.28 21.21 -50.08
C VAL A 468 -2.20 21.09 -48.57
N GLY A 469 -2.65 22.14 -47.85
CA GLY A 469 -2.71 22.12 -46.39
C GLY A 469 -3.55 20.95 -45.86
N VAL A 470 -3.11 20.35 -44.76
CA VAL A 470 -3.67 19.11 -44.20
C VAL A 470 -5.18 19.22 -43.96
N LEU A 471 -5.65 20.32 -43.37
CA LEU A 471 -7.09 20.51 -43.10
C LEU A 471 -7.93 20.53 -44.38
N THR A 472 -7.42 21.15 -45.45
CA THR A 472 -8.10 21.19 -46.75
C THR A 472 -8.16 19.80 -47.36
N ARG A 473 -7.05 19.06 -47.30
CA ARG A 473 -6.97 17.68 -47.80
C ARG A 473 -7.92 16.74 -47.05
N ILE A 474 -7.97 16.83 -45.71
CA ILE A 474 -8.90 16.05 -44.87
C ILE A 474 -10.36 16.35 -45.27
N LYS A 475 -10.72 17.63 -45.42
CA LYS A 475 -12.08 18.03 -45.81
C LYS A 475 -12.49 17.55 -47.20
N GLN A 476 -11.58 17.66 -48.19
CA GLN A 476 -11.84 17.20 -49.55
C GLN A 476 -11.99 15.67 -49.63
N ARG A 477 -11.16 14.95 -48.87
CA ARG A 477 -11.09 13.49 -48.90
C ARG A 477 -12.13 12.83 -47.98
N GLY A 478 -12.65 13.52 -46.98
CA GLY A 478 -13.64 13.01 -46.02
C GLY A 478 -13.07 12.05 -44.96
N PHE A 479 -11.74 11.94 -44.86
CA PHE A 479 -11.09 11.13 -43.84
C PHE A 479 -9.70 11.64 -43.46
N ILE A 480 -9.25 11.34 -42.24
CA ILE A 480 -7.87 11.57 -41.78
C ILE A 480 -7.08 10.28 -42.02
N ARG A 481 -5.89 10.40 -42.61
CA ARG A 481 -4.97 9.29 -42.79
C ARG A 481 -3.88 9.34 -41.74
N VAL A 482 -3.92 8.38 -40.83
CA VAL A 482 -3.07 8.32 -39.64
C VAL A 482 -2.05 7.19 -39.79
N GLY A 483 -0.76 7.52 -39.72
CA GLY A 483 0.28 6.52 -39.63
C GLY A 483 0.43 6.02 -38.21
N TYR A 484 0.43 4.71 -37.99
CA TYR A 484 0.63 4.14 -36.66
C TYR A 484 1.76 3.10 -36.65
N PHE A 485 2.46 3.00 -35.52
CA PHE A 485 3.60 2.09 -35.35
C PHE A 485 3.17 0.74 -34.77
N ARG A 486 3.88 -0.34 -35.15
CA ARG A 486 3.68 -1.67 -34.56
C ARG A 486 4.25 -1.73 -33.14
N ASP A 487 3.72 -2.65 -32.33
CA ASP A 487 4.28 -3.01 -31.02
C ASP A 487 4.35 -1.84 -30.02
N ASP A 488 3.47 -0.85 -30.18
CA ASP A 488 3.46 0.38 -29.38
C ASP A 488 2.40 0.30 -28.27
N LEU A 489 2.52 -0.70 -27.41
CA LEU A 489 1.58 -0.91 -26.30
C LEU A 489 1.76 0.17 -25.22
N PRO A 490 0.68 0.65 -24.57
CA PRO A 490 -0.76 0.45 -24.87
C PRO A 490 -1.34 1.53 -25.83
N TYR A 491 -0.49 2.24 -26.58
CA TYR A 491 -0.87 3.35 -27.46
C TYR A 491 -1.56 2.90 -28.74
N SER A 492 -1.08 1.82 -29.35
CA SER A 492 -1.64 1.20 -30.55
C SER A 492 -1.39 -0.30 -30.58
N PHE A 493 -2.48 -1.09 -30.61
CA PHE A 493 -2.45 -2.54 -30.71
C PHE A 493 -3.76 -3.10 -31.24
N HIS A 494 -3.78 -4.39 -31.57
CA HIS A 494 -5.01 -5.08 -31.93
C HIS A 494 -5.55 -5.85 -30.72
N ASN A 495 -6.84 -5.68 -30.42
CA ASN A 495 -7.51 -6.40 -29.35
C ASN A 495 -7.84 -7.85 -29.77
N ASN A 496 -8.49 -8.62 -28.90
CA ASN A 496 -8.85 -10.02 -29.15
C ASN A 496 -9.78 -10.22 -30.36
N ASN A 497 -10.54 -9.19 -30.75
CA ASN A 497 -11.42 -9.19 -31.91
C ASN A 497 -10.67 -8.77 -33.19
N GLY A 498 -9.36 -8.52 -33.12
CA GLY A 498 -8.57 -8.03 -34.25
C GLY A 498 -8.84 -6.56 -34.60
N LYS A 499 -9.51 -5.80 -33.73
CA LYS A 499 -9.77 -4.35 -33.91
C LYS A 499 -8.56 -3.56 -33.43
N LEU A 500 -8.13 -2.56 -34.21
CA LEU A 500 -7.09 -1.62 -33.81
C LEU A 500 -7.62 -0.67 -32.73
N VAL A 501 -6.97 -0.67 -31.57
CA VAL A 501 -7.34 0.10 -30.38
C VAL A 501 -6.09 0.63 -29.66
N GLY A 502 -6.29 1.46 -28.64
CA GLY A 502 -5.22 2.01 -27.81
C GLY A 502 -5.37 3.51 -27.58
N PHE A 503 -4.53 4.05 -26.72
CA PHE A 503 -4.61 5.46 -26.29
C PHE A 503 -4.53 6.44 -27.46
N ASP A 504 -3.54 6.29 -28.34
CA ASP A 504 -3.37 7.19 -29.48
C ASP A 504 -4.47 6.98 -30.53
N ILE A 505 -4.89 5.72 -30.71
CA ILE A 505 -5.95 5.37 -31.66
C ILE A 505 -7.28 6.00 -31.26
N GLU A 506 -7.61 6.01 -29.97
CA GLU A 506 -8.85 6.62 -29.49
C GLU A 506 -8.80 8.15 -29.53
N ILE A 507 -7.65 8.78 -29.26
CA ILE A 507 -7.47 10.22 -29.47
C ILE A 507 -7.73 10.59 -30.93
N MET A 508 -7.26 9.79 -31.89
CA MET A 508 -7.51 10.03 -33.32
C MET A 508 -8.99 9.86 -33.69
N ASN A 509 -9.71 8.96 -33.03
CA ASN A 509 -11.17 8.87 -33.17
C ASN A 509 -11.85 10.15 -32.69
N GLN A 510 -11.47 10.68 -31.53
CA GLN A 510 -12.02 11.93 -31.03
C GLN A 510 -11.73 13.12 -31.96
N LEU A 511 -10.54 13.15 -32.59
CA LEU A 511 -10.19 14.17 -33.58
C LEU A 511 -11.08 14.07 -34.83
N ALA A 512 -11.32 12.85 -35.32
CA ALA A 512 -12.15 12.61 -36.49
C ALA A 512 -13.63 12.95 -36.25
N ILE A 513 -14.15 12.66 -35.06
CA ILE A 513 -15.52 13.07 -34.63
C ILE A 513 -15.66 14.58 -34.69
N ASP A 514 -14.75 15.33 -34.06
CA ASP A 514 -14.84 16.79 -34.01
C ASP A 514 -14.65 17.44 -35.40
N LEU A 515 -13.95 16.77 -36.31
CA LEU A 515 -13.81 17.19 -37.71
C LEU A 515 -14.93 16.67 -38.63
N ASN A 516 -15.83 15.83 -38.12
CA ASN A 516 -16.91 15.16 -38.85
C ASN A 516 -16.41 14.40 -40.09
N VAL A 517 -15.37 13.58 -39.92
CA VAL A 517 -14.73 12.79 -40.97
C VAL A 517 -14.47 11.35 -40.49
N SER A 518 -14.15 10.45 -41.43
CA SER A 518 -13.76 9.06 -41.11
C SER A 518 -12.24 8.90 -40.92
N LEU A 519 -11.77 7.69 -40.60
CA LEU A 519 -10.35 7.40 -40.38
C LEU A 519 -9.81 6.33 -41.34
N GLU A 520 -8.57 6.53 -41.79
CA GLU A 520 -7.77 5.49 -42.44
C GLU A 520 -6.44 5.33 -41.69
N PHE A 521 -6.29 4.22 -40.98
CA PHE A 521 -5.05 3.89 -40.27
C PHE A 521 -4.11 3.12 -41.19
N VAL A 522 -2.86 3.56 -41.27
CA VAL A 522 -1.82 2.92 -42.07
C VAL A 522 -0.70 2.44 -41.16
N LYS A 523 -0.40 1.14 -41.20
CA LYS A 523 0.76 0.60 -40.52
C LYS A 523 2.02 1.10 -41.22
N ILE A 524 2.89 1.77 -40.48
CA ILE A 524 4.14 2.32 -41.02
C ILE A 524 5.34 1.90 -40.17
N PHE A 525 6.52 1.91 -40.79
CA PHE A 525 7.79 1.85 -40.09
C PHE A 525 8.29 3.27 -39.79
N ARG A 526 9.06 3.46 -38.70
CA ARG A 526 9.49 4.80 -38.27
C ARG A 526 10.32 5.55 -39.31
N HIS A 527 11.19 4.85 -40.02
CA HIS A 527 11.97 5.45 -41.11
C HIS A 527 11.09 6.00 -42.25
N GLN A 528 9.84 5.52 -42.40
CA GLN A 528 8.92 5.97 -43.45
C GLN A 528 8.13 7.23 -43.05
N ALA A 529 8.00 7.53 -41.76
CA ALA A 529 7.11 8.60 -41.27
C ALA A 529 7.40 9.96 -41.92
N GLU A 530 8.68 10.34 -42.01
CA GLU A 530 9.10 11.64 -42.56
C GLU A 530 8.77 11.76 -44.06
N SER A 531 9.07 10.73 -44.84
CA SER A 531 8.77 10.70 -46.27
C SER A 531 7.25 10.68 -46.55
N LEU A 532 6.48 9.96 -45.74
CA LEU A 532 5.04 9.83 -45.92
C LEU A 532 4.26 11.07 -45.47
N LEU A 533 4.74 11.78 -44.44
CA LEU A 533 4.18 13.07 -44.03
C LEU A 533 4.53 14.17 -45.04
N SER A 534 5.79 14.23 -45.49
CA SER A 534 6.25 15.25 -46.45
C SER A 534 5.63 15.12 -47.84
N SER A 535 5.38 13.88 -48.29
CA SER A 535 4.61 13.65 -49.52
C SER A 535 3.14 14.06 -49.38
N GLY A 536 2.61 14.25 -48.17
CA GLY A 536 1.19 14.45 -47.93
C GLY A 536 0.36 13.18 -48.09
N TYR A 537 1.00 12.00 -48.15
CA TYR A 537 0.28 10.73 -48.08
C TYR A 537 -0.39 10.60 -46.70
N LEU A 538 0.35 10.80 -45.62
CA LEU A 538 -0.16 10.87 -44.24
C LEU A 538 -0.47 12.32 -43.84
N ASP A 539 -1.46 12.47 -42.97
CA ASP A 539 -1.78 13.76 -42.35
C ASP A 539 -1.08 13.93 -40.99
N ILE A 540 -1.00 12.84 -40.24
CA ILE A 540 -0.51 12.78 -38.86
C ILE A 540 -0.04 11.36 -38.56
N THR A 541 0.82 11.20 -37.54
CA THR A 541 1.19 9.89 -37.01
C THR A 541 0.92 9.77 -35.51
N THR A 542 0.94 8.55 -34.97
CA THR A 542 0.92 8.30 -33.51
C THR A 542 2.13 8.90 -32.82
N GLY A 543 2.06 9.05 -31.49
CA GLY A 543 2.96 9.89 -30.72
C GLY A 543 4.44 9.50 -30.80
N VAL A 544 5.31 10.50 -30.73
CA VAL A 544 6.75 10.35 -30.56
C VAL A 544 7.23 11.26 -29.42
N PRO A 545 8.37 10.94 -28.78
CA PRO A 545 8.90 11.79 -27.74
C PRO A 545 9.38 13.13 -28.31
N VAL A 546 9.17 14.20 -27.56
CA VAL A 546 9.61 15.56 -27.86
C VAL A 546 11.09 15.68 -27.53
N ILE A 547 11.92 15.24 -28.48
CA ILE A 547 13.39 15.29 -28.41
C ILE A 547 13.95 16.06 -29.61
N PRO A 548 15.17 16.63 -29.52
CA PRO A 548 15.75 17.43 -30.59
C PRO A 548 15.75 16.75 -31.96
N ASP A 549 16.07 15.45 -32.01
CA ASP A 549 16.12 14.70 -33.27
C ASP A 549 14.75 14.60 -33.96
N ASN A 550 13.67 14.41 -33.19
CA ASN A 550 12.31 14.41 -33.73
C ASN A 550 11.87 15.82 -34.14
N MET A 551 12.26 16.86 -33.40
CA MET A 551 11.97 18.26 -33.74
C MET A 551 12.69 18.71 -35.03
N MET A 552 13.85 18.14 -35.35
CA MET A 552 14.53 18.39 -36.62
C MET A 552 13.85 17.68 -37.80
N ARG A 553 13.12 16.59 -37.55
CA ARG A 553 12.48 15.75 -38.59
C ARG A 553 11.02 16.10 -38.84
N PHE A 554 10.30 16.58 -37.84
CA PHE A 554 8.86 16.84 -37.90
C PHE A 554 8.50 18.19 -37.27
N THR A 555 7.36 18.75 -37.67
CA THR A 555 6.64 19.67 -36.79
C THR A 555 5.89 18.81 -35.77
N LEU A 556 6.10 19.07 -34.48
CA LEU A 556 5.45 18.35 -33.39
C LEU A 556 4.29 19.20 -32.84
N THR A 557 3.15 18.58 -32.58
CA THR A 557 2.02 19.26 -31.91
C THR A 557 2.40 19.67 -30.47
N MET A 558 1.52 20.43 -29.83
CA MET A 558 1.55 20.53 -28.37
C MET A 558 1.53 19.12 -27.74
N PRO A 559 2.31 18.87 -26.67
CA PRO A 559 2.28 17.60 -25.98
C PRO A 559 0.88 17.21 -25.50
N TYR A 560 0.49 15.97 -25.76
CA TYR A 560 -0.79 15.43 -25.32
C TYR A 560 -0.65 14.52 -24.10
N SER A 561 0.55 13.98 -23.85
CA SER A 561 0.85 13.15 -22.69
C SER A 561 2.32 13.25 -22.31
N GLU A 562 2.65 12.71 -21.14
CA GLU A 562 4.02 12.57 -20.65
C GLU A 562 4.31 11.10 -20.31
N GLN A 563 5.59 10.71 -20.39
CA GLN A 563 6.07 9.37 -20.11
C GLN A 563 7.35 9.41 -19.29
N ASN A 564 7.31 8.86 -18.08
CA ASN A 564 8.49 8.67 -17.26
C ASN A 564 9.36 7.56 -17.87
N LEU A 565 10.68 7.74 -17.84
CA LEU A 565 11.63 6.74 -18.30
C LEU A 565 11.73 5.61 -17.27
N ALA A 566 11.73 4.38 -17.75
CA ALA A 566 11.90 3.19 -16.95
C ALA A 566 12.74 2.15 -17.69
N ILE A 567 13.20 1.15 -16.95
CA ILE A 567 13.96 0.02 -17.46
C ILE A 567 13.13 -1.25 -17.30
N ILE A 568 12.99 -2.01 -18.38
CA ILE A 568 12.45 -3.36 -18.35
C ILE A 568 13.59 -4.35 -18.16
N VAL A 569 13.51 -5.18 -17.12
CA VAL A 569 14.51 -6.20 -16.81
C VAL A 569 13.85 -7.51 -16.39
N LYS A 570 14.61 -8.61 -16.46
CA LYS A 570 14.16 -9.87 -15.84
C LYS A 570 13.98 -9.62 -14.35
N ASP A 571 12.88 -10.12 -13.78
CA ASP A 571 12.48 -9.77 -12.42
C ASP A 571 13.57 -10.08 -11.36
N LYS A 572 14.29 -11.19 -11.53
CA LYS A 572 15.43 -11.57 -10.68
C LYS A 572 16.61 -10.58 -10.65
N ARG A 573 16.72 -9.68 -11.63
CA ARG A 573 17.79 -8.67 -11.76
C ARG A 573 17.34 -7.27 -11.32
N ARG A 574 16.10 -7.12 -10.85
CA ARG A 574 15.48 -5.83 -10.47
C ARG A 574 16.40 -4.95 -9.61
N ALA A 575 17.02 -5.53 -8.58
CA ALA A 575 17.84 -4.81 -7.62
C ALA A 575 19.04 -4.10 -8.26
N GLU A 576 19.58 -4.65 -9.36
CA GLU A 576 20.73 -4.10 -10.09
C GLU A 576 20.42 -2.76 -10.81
N PHE A 577 19.15 -2.40 -10.97
CA PHE A 577 18.70 -1.25 -11.80
C PHE A 577 17.97 -0.17 -10.99
N THR A 578 18.21 -0.11 -9.68
CA THR A 578 17.49 0.82 -8.79
C THR A 578 18.04 2.24 -8.80
N HIS A 579 19.33 2.44 -9.10
CA HIS A 579 19.97 3.74 -9.14
C HIS A 579 20.69 3.97 -10.46
N TRP A 580 20.60 5.18 -11.00
CA TRP A 580 21.27 5.53 -12.26
C TRP A 580 22.79 5.42 -12.16
N ASP A 581 23.39 5.83 -11.04
CA ASP A 581 24.84 5.79 -10.89
C ASP A 581 25.39 4.36 -11.02
N ASP A 582 24.71 3.38 -10.41
CA ASP A 582 25.08 1.97 -10.49
C ASP A 582 24.93 1.42 -11.92
N ILE A 583 23.90 1.86 -12.65
CA ILE A 583 23.64 1.43 -14.02
C ILE A 583 24.68 2.01 -14.98
N LEU A 584 24.98 3.31 -14.85
CA LEU A 584 25.83 4.05 -15.77
C LEU A 584 27.32 3.74 -15.62
N GLN A 585 27.73 3.10 -14.52
CA GLN A 585 29.13 2.71 -14.25
C GLN A 585 29.45 1.27 -14.70
N ARG A 586 28.50 0.53 -15.28
CA ARG A 586 28.69 -0.88 -15.64
C ARG A 586 29.23 -1.06 -17.05
N ASP A 587 30.42 -1.66 -17.15
CA ASP A 587 31.06 -2.02 -18.42
C ASP A 587 30.44 -3.27 -19.08
N ASP A 588 29.82 -4.15 -18.30
CA ASP A 588 29.24 -5.41 -18.76
C ASP A 588 27.83 -5.26 -19.34
N LEU A 589 27.20 -4.10 -19.16
CA LEU A 589 25.78 -3.89 -19.42
C LEU A 589 25.49 -3.62 -20.90
N ILE A 590 24.57 -4.39 -21.49
CA ILE A 590 23.98 -4.10 -22.80
C ILE A 590 22.56 -3.58 -22.60
N LEU A 591 22.39 -2.26 -22.78
CA LEU A 591 21.10 -1.57 -22.64
C LEU A 591 20.41 -1.43 -24.00
N GLY A 592 19.31 -2.15 -24.17
CA GLY A 592 18.41 -2.02 -25.31
C GLY A 592 17.63 -0.71 -25.28
N ILE A 593 17.56 0.00 -26.40
CA ILE A 593 16.80 1.24 -26.50
C ILE A 593 15.97 1.19 -27.79
N PRO A 594 14.63 1.23 -27.70
CA PRO A 594 13.78 1.28 -28.88
C PRO A 594 14.07 2.50 -29.75
N GLU A 595 14.03 2.33 -31.06
CA GLU A 595 14.36 3.34 -32.08
C GLU A 595 13.72 4.73 -31.86
N ASN A 596 12.52 4.84 -31.26
CA ASN A 596 11.88 6.12 -30.96
C ASN A 596 12.45 6.87 -29.75
N PHE A 597 13.08 6.16 -28.82
CA PHE A 597 13.75 6.72 -27.65
C PHE A 597 15.26 6.85 -27.85
N TYR A 598 15.79 6.35 -28.98
CA TYR A 598 17.21 6.35 -29.27
C TYR A 598 17.70 7.76 -29.62
N TYR A 599 18.29 8.46 -28.63
CA TYR A 599 18.96 9.74 -28.83
C TYR A 599 20.47 9.59 -28.71
N GLU A 600 21.13 9.38 -29.86
CA GLU A 600 22.54 9.00 -29.96
C GLU A 600 23.46 9.93 -29.13
N LYS A 601 23.27 11.25 -29.24
CA LYS A 601 24.11 12.23 -28.53
C LYS A 601 23.96 12.16 -27.01
N ALA A 602 22.74 11.92 -26.50
CA ALA A 602 22.54 11.78 -25.06
C ALA A 602 23.11 10.46 -24.54
N ILE A 603 22.93 9.38 -25.30
CA ILE A 603 23.47 8.07 -25.00
C ILE A 603 25.00 8.13 -24.94
N ALA A 604 25.64 8.63 -26.01
CA ALA A 604 27.10 8.75 -26.07
C ALA A 604 27.69 9.63 -24.96
N LYS A 605 26.92 10.62 -24.47
CA LYS A 605 27.36 11.52 -23.39
C LYS A 605 27.20 10.92 -21.99
N ARG A 606 26.17 10.11 -21.76
CA ARG A 606 25.78 9.64 -20.40
C ARG A 606 26.08 8.16 -20.17
N PHE A 607 26.02 7.34 -21.21
CA PHE A 607 26.24 5.90 -21.18
C PHE A 607 27.61 5.61 -21.79
N THR A 608 28.67 6.04 -21.10
CA THR A 608 30.07 5.89 -21.54
C THR A 608 30.65 4.53 -21.21
N HIS A 609 30.07 3.84 -20.23
CA HIS A 609 30.36 2.45 -19.87
C HIS A 609 29.27 1.53 -20.41
N GLY A 610 29.65 0.33 -20.83
CA GLY A 610 28.74 -0.66 -21.42
C GLY A 610 28.41 -0.37 -22.90
N LYS A 611 27.33 -0.98 -23.39
CA LYS A 611 26.88 -0.83 -24.78
C LYS A 611 25.39 -0.50 -24.87
N ALA A 612 25.04 0.61 -25.49
CA ALA A 612 23.67 0.88 -25.90
C ALA A 612 23.39 0.16 -27.22
N TRP A 613 22.26 -0.54 -27.30
CA TRP A 613 21.84 -1.30 -28.46
C TRP A 613 20.50 -0.80 -28.97
N GLU A 614 20.46 -0.24 -30.18
CA GLU A 614 19.22 0.18 -30.81
C GLU A 614 18.35 -1.03 -31.19
N ILE A 615 17.08 -1.00 -30.79
CA ILE A 615 16.11 -2.06 -31.09
C ILE A 615 14.98 -1.49 -31.95
N SER A 616 14.74 -2.11 -33.11
CA SER A 616 13.69 -1.66 -34.04
C SER A 616 12.25 -1.83 -33.53
N THR A 617 12.02 -2.70 -32.56
CA THR A 617 10.72 -2.81 -31.86
C THR A 617 10.92 -3.39 -30.46
N PRO A 618 10.20 -2.88 -29.43
CA PRO A 618 10.25 -3.43 -28.08
C PRO A 618 10.01 -4.95 -28.01
N ARG A 619 9.26 -5.53 -28.96
CA ARG A 619 8.99 -6.97 -29.00
C ARG A 619 10.26 -7.82 -29.10
N LEU A 620 11.31 -7.32 -29.78
CA LEU A 620 12.54 -8.07 -30.01
C LEU A 620 13.28 -8.37 -28.70
N PHE A 621 13.24 -7.46 -27.72
CA PHE A 621 13.87 -7.65 -26.41
C PHE A 621 13.40 -8.94 -25.69
N PHE A 622 12.17 -9.38 -25.94
CA PHE A 622 11.60 -10.58 -25.32
C PHE A 622 11.84 -11.87 -26.09
N LYS A 623 12.55 -11.82 -27.22
CA LYS A 623 12.84 -13.01 -28.03
C LYS A 623 14.16 -13.67 -27.63
N PRO A 624 14.28 -15.01 -27.77
CA PRO A 624 15.51 -15.73 -27.42
C PRO A 624 16.76 -15.21 -28.15
N GLU A 625 16.65 -14.75 -29.39
CA GLU A 625 17.80 -14.27 -30.19
C GLU A 625 18.41 -12.98 -29.62
N PHE A 626 17.63 -12.21 -28.84
CA PHE A 626 18.05 -10.96 -28.20
C PHE A 626 18.38 -11.14 -26.72
N SER A 627 18.62 -12.38 -26.26
CA SER A 627 18.95 -12.67 -24.85
C SER A 627 20.26 -12.05 -24.35
N HIS A 628 21.08 -11.54 -25.27
CA HIS A 628 22.31 -10.79 -24.98
C HIS A 628 22.03 -9.36 -24.50
N ILE A 629 20.82 -8.84 -24.70
CA ILE A 629 20.40 -7.54 -24.16
C ILE A 629 19.93 -7.74 -22.72
N ASP A 630 20.56 -7.05 -21.78
CA ASP A 630 20.33 -7.23 -20.35
C ASP A 630 19.06 -6.55 -19.85
N ALA A 631 18.80 -5.37 -20.40
CA ALA A 631 17.79 -4.44 -19.95
C ALA A 631 17.28 -3.60 -21.13
N MET A 632 16.07 -3.08 -21.06
CA MET A 632 15.54 -2.17 -22.09
C MET A 632 15.05 -0.86 -21.47
N LEU A 633 15.62 0.27 -21.88
CA LEU A 633 15.13 1.61 -21.52
C LEU A 633 13.90 1.94 -22.37
N PHE A 634 12.77 2.25 -21.73
CA PHE A 634 11.53 2.59 -22.41
C PHE A 634 10.61 3.46 -21.54
N GLY A 635 9.43 3.85 -22.05
CA GLY A 635 8.43 4.55 -21.24
C GLY A 635 7.83 3.63 -20.18
N ALA A 636 7.61 4.11 -18.95
CA ALA A 636 7.11 3.31 -17.82
C ALA A 636 5.71 2.71 -18.09
N ALA A 637 4.82 3.49 -18.71
CA ALA A 637 3.50 3.06 -19.15
C ALA A 637 3.59 1.90 -20.15
N ALA A 638 4.39 2.08 -21.20
CA ALA A 638 4.60 1.09 -22.24
C ALA A 638 5.26 -0.18 -21.68
N SER A 639 6.24 0.01 -20.80
CA SER A 639 6.95 -1.06 -20.10
C SER A 639 6.00 -1.93 -19.28
N SER A 640 5.07 -1.31 -18.54
CA SER A 640 4.08 -2.02 -17.74
C SER A 640 3.11 -2.81 -18.62
N ALA A 641 2.73 -2.26 -19.78
CA ALA A 641 1.93 -3.01 -20.74
C ALA A 641 2.67 -4.25 -21.28
N TRP A 642 3.99 -4.16 -21.49
CA TRP A 642 4.80 -5.31 -21.93
C TRP A 642 4.96 -6.39 -20.85
N THR A 643 5.09 -6.02 -19.58
CA THR A 643 5.18 -7.01 -18.49
C THR A 643 3.86 -7.76 -18.30
N LEU A 644 2.71 -7.18 -18.66
CA LEU A 644 1.44 -7.91 -18.74
C LEU A 644 1.46 -9.06 -19.76
N LEU A 645 2.26 -8.95 -20.81
CA LEU A 645 2.48 -10.03 -21.78
C LEU A 645 3.63 -10.96 -21.39
N LYS A 646 4.53 -10.47 -20.55
CA LYS A 646 5.81 -11.11 -20.20
C LYS A 646 6.03 -11.02 -18.68
N PRO A 647 5.26 -11.79 -17.88
CA PRO A 647 5.26 -11.66 -16.42
C PRO A 647 6.57 -12.07 -15.74
N SER A 648 7.54 -12.65 -16.47
CA SER A 648 8.90 -12.88 -15.97
C SER A 648 9.80 -11.63 -15.95
N TYR A 649 9.27 -10.49 -16.42
CA TYR A 649 9.95 -9.20 -16.47
C TYR A 649 9.24 -8.20 -15.58
N THR A 650 10.00 -7.22 -15.10
CA THR A 650 9.51 -6.12 -14.28
C THR A 650 9.95 -4.78 -14.86
N VAL A 651 9.24 -3.73 -14.44
CA VAL A 651 9.58 -2.33 -14.70
C VAL A 651 10.29 -1.76 -13.49
N VAL A 652 11.40 -1.07 -13.71
CA VAL A 652 12.15 -0.35 -12.67
C VAL A 652 12.30 1.10 -13.09
N VAL A 653 12.00 2.04 -12.21
CA VAL A 653 12.26 3.47 -12.41
C VAL A 653 13.48 3.83 -11.56
N PRO A 654 14.69 3.95 -12.15
CA PRO A 654 15.89 4.19 -11.37
C PRO A 654 15.89 5.60 -10.75
N LYS A 655 16.52 5.73 -9.57
CA LYS A 655 16.65 6.99 -8.82
C LYS A 655 18.03 7.64 -9.07
N PRO A 656 18.17 8.99 -9.03
CA PRO A 656 17.09 9.96 -8.95
C PRO A 656 16.24 9.95 -10.21
N GLU A 657 14.97 10.30 -10.07
CA GLU A 657 14.06 10.29 -11.21
C GLU A 657 14.49 11.32 -12.27
N LEU A 658 14.50 10.90 -13.53
CA LEU A 658 14.71 11.79 -14.66
C LEU A 658 13.40 12.46 -15.04
N ALA A 659 13.50 13.71 -15.54
CA ALA A 659 12.34 14.42 -16.06
C ALA A 659 11.61 13.56 -17.12
N PRO A 660 10.26 13.52 -17.09
CA PRO A 660 9.49 12.73 -18.04
C PRO A 660 9.67 13.27 -19.46
N LEU A 661 9.53 12.37 -20.43
CA LEU A 661 9.49 12.74 -21.84
C LEU A 661 8.05 13.09 -22.23
N TYR A 662 7.88 14.27 -22.80
CA TYR A 662 6.62 14.67 -23.39
C TYR A 662 6.41 13.95 -24.72
N MET A 663 5.17 13.58 -25.00
CA MET A 663 4.76 12.92 -26.24
C MET A 663 3.90 13.87 -27.07
N ALA A 664 4.23 13.98 -28.36
CA ALA A 664 3.53 14.82 -29.32
C ALA A 664 3.28 14.04 -30.62
N PHE A 665 2.25 14.44 -31.36
CA PHE A 665 1.97 13.86 -32.66
C PHE A 665 2.85 14.51 -33.73
N PRO A 666 3.59 13.74 -34.55
CA PRO A 666 4.28 14.26 -35.72
C PRO A 666 3.30 14.61 -36.83
N ILE A 667 3.47 15.81 -37.39
CA ILE A 667 2.79 16.29 -38.59
C ILE A 667 3.81 16.74 -39.64
N ASN A 668 3.35 17.03 -40.85
CA ASN A 668 4.22 17.51 -41.92
C ASN A 668 4.94 18.82 -41.50
N LYS A 669 6.20 18.97 -41.94
CA LYS A 669 6.97 20.20 -41.74
C LYS A 669 6.25 21.37 -42.39
N ASN A 670 6.20 22.49 -41.68
CA ASN A 670 5.71 23.80 -42.15
C ASN A 670 4.19 23.89 -42.41
N ASP A 671 3.37 22.92 -41.97
CA ASP A 671 1.90 23.10 -41.95
C ASP A 671 1.46 23.82 -40.66
N HIS A 672 1.71 25.13 -40.61
CA HIS A 672 1.40 25.96 -39.44
C HIS A 672 -0.11 26.05 -39.15
N SER A 673 -0.95 25.98 -40.18
CA SER A 673 -2.40 26.03 -40.01
C SER A 673 -2.91 24.78 -39.29
N PHE A 674 -2.41 23.60 -39.67
CA PHE A 674 -2.77 22.36 -38.99
C PHE A 674 -2.14 22.27 -37.59
N GLU A 675 -0.90 22.72 -37.42
CA GLU A 675 -0.27 22.81 -36.10
C GLU A 675 -1.09 23.67 -35.12
N LEU A 676 -1.49 24.88 -35.55
CA LEU A 676 -2.29 25.79 -34.73
C LEU A 676 -3.66 25.19 -34.39
N PHE A 677 -4.29 24.52 -35.35
CA PHE A 677 -5.53 23.80 -35.11
C PHE A 677 -5.33 22.70 -34.06
N MET A 678 -4.31 21.85 -34.22
CA MET A 678 -4.00 20.76 -33.28
C MET A 678 -3.66 21.28 -31.89
N ARG A 679 -2.90 22.38 -31.79
CA ARG A 679 -2.58 23.04 -30.52
C ARG A 679 -3.86 23.45 -29.76
N ASN A 680 -4.77 24.14 -30.45
CA ASN A 680 -6.04 24.58 -29.85
C ASN A 680 -6.94 23.38 -29.51
N TRP A 681 -6.99 22.37 -30.39
CA TRP A 681 -7.79 21.17 -30.18
C TRP A 681 -7.30 20.34 -28.99
N ILE A 682 -5.99 20.11 -28.87
CA ILE A 682 -5.38 19.41 -27.73
C ILE A 682 -5.64 20.19 -26.44
N SER A 683 -5.46 21.53 -26.47
CA SER A 683 -5.73 22.37 -25.30
C SER A 683 -7.19 22.26 -24.85
N MET A 684 -8.14 22.29 -25.79
CA MET A 684 -9.56 22.08 -25.52
C MET A 684 -9.84 20.70 -24.88
N LYS A 685 -9.24 19.62 -25.40
CA LYS A 685 -9.42 18.26 -24.88
C LYS A 685 -8.71 18.01 -23.54
N GLN A 686 -7.68 18.78 -23.23
CA GLN A 686 -7.07 18.80 -21.89
C GLN A 686 -7.96 19.55 -20.89
N GLN A 687 -8.48 20.73 -21.27
CA GLN A 687 -9.36 21.53 -20.40
C GLN A 687 -10.66 20.81 -20.05
N ASN A 688 -11.24 20.07 -20.98
CA ASN A 688 -12.44 19.27 -20.73
C ASN A 688 -12.16 17.86 -20.16
N LYS A 689 -10.89 17.54 -19.86
CA LYS A 689 -10.41 16.27 -19.28
C LYS A 689 -10.66 15.03 -20.14
N THR A 690 -10.88 15.16 -21.44
CA THR A 690 -11.05 14.01 -22.34
C THR A 690 -9.78 13.16 -22.37
N ILE A 691 -8.62 13.81 -22.55
CA ILE A 691 -7.33 13.11 -22.61
C ILE A 691 -7.01 12.43 -21.27
N ASP A 692 -7.31 13.09 -20.14
CA ASP A 692 -7.11 12.51 -18.80
C ASP A 692 -7.96 11.25 -18.59
N LYS A 693 -9.22 11.25 -19.04
CA LYS A 693 -10.09 10.07 -18.98
C LYS A 693 -9.53 8.92 -19.81
N LEU A 694 -9.12 9.20 -21.06
CA LEU A 694 -8.49 8.20 -21.92
C LEU A 694 -7.18 7.68 -21.33
N PHE A 695 -6.38 8.54 -20.70
CA PHE A 695 -5.14 8.15 -20.04
C PHE A 695 -5.41 7.22 -18.86
N ASN A 696 -6.38 7.56 -18.01
CA ASN A 696 -6.76 6.71 -16.88
C ASN A 696 -7.27 5.33 -17.35
N TYR A 697 -8.05 5.26 -18.44
CA TYR A 697 -8.53 4.00 -18.98
C TYR A 697 -7.42 3.16 -19.66
N TRP A 698 -6.71 3.73 -20.62
CA TRP A 698 -5.74 2.98 -21.43
C TRP A 698 -4.42 2.72 -20.72
N ILE A 699 -3.93 3.72 -19.98
CA ILE A 699 -2.62 3.68 -19.34
C ILE A 699 -2.73 3.13 -17.92
N LYS A 700 -3.65 3.67 -17.10
CA LYS A 700 -3.82 3.21 -15.70
C LYS A 700 -4.70 1.98 -15.52
N GLY A 701 -5.46 1.59 -16.56
CA GLY A 701 -6.34 0.43 -16.50
C GLY A 701 -7.59 0.64 -15.64
N ASP A 702 -8.06 1.88 -15.46
CA ASP A 702 -9.26 2.17 -14.68
C ASP A 702 -10.54 1.76 -15.44
N MET A 703 -11.02 0.55 -15.16
CA MET A 703 -12.22 -0.01 -15.77
C MET A 703 -13.53 0.59 -15.23
N SER A 704 -13.50 1.38 -14.15
CA SER A 704 -14.71 2.00 -13.59
C SER A 704 -15.33 3.05 -14.51
N LEU A 705 -14.56 3.52 -15.50
CA LEU A 705 -14.93 4.54 -16.47
C LEU A 705 -15.82 4.00 -17.60
N VAL A 706 -15.94 2.67 -17.78
CA VAL A 706 -16.73 2.02 -18.85
C VAL A 706 -18.25 2.07 -18.57
N LYS A 707 -18.70 2.94 -17.66
CA LYS A 707 -20.10 3.00 -17.19
C LYS A 707 -21.00 3.86 -18.06
#